data_AF-A0A963FMK9-F1
#
_entry.id   AF-A0A963FMK9-F1
#
_cell.length_a   1.000
_cell.length_b   1.000
_cell.length_c   1.000
_cell.angle_alpha   90.00
_cell.angle_beta   90.00
_cell.angle_gamma   90.00
#
_symmetry.space_group_name_H-M   'P 1'
#
loop_
_entity.id
_entity.type
_entity.pdbx_description
1 polymer ?
#
loop_
_entity_poly.entity_id
_entity_poly.type
_entity_poly.pdbx_seq_one_letter_code
_entity_poly.pdbx_strand_id
1 'polypeptide(L)'
;DCHKGIAHKHVRDQLSDEELETIEAPNPEFVRKVPQLYLDGLARIEAKEKELAEAEQAAKQQAREQKIAAQKAEKERIAAAVASALAEYKAGAASSSDGAAATTGAAPSAGFGIDWSDVPDRKITLFYPGETSMEWVMTGKDHGGARPLMIGGDRCITCHDKETADMGKKMVTGLKAESHPQPDKRASIAVNVQAAHDGDNLYLRFAWDDTDHVPVPFVDGGKMDPENPMKLAVMLATDDVEYADRSGCWQTCHHDVRTMPDTPAADAASGSEAAKRLDLARGITKYLKESRTAIEVQGRRGKVRGGWDKLKSEEEVKTALAANQFMDLLRYKSGKGETEDGYILDQRYMTGGQGFEVDARNEGGNWIVVMKRKLVSDKAGDLSLAMDKVYNFGFAIHDDYSNARFHHVSLGYKLAFDSAADGIEINAVKREAAAPVAATTAAPAAAAPSAAAAGSTINVDWSKAGNRTVTLLYPGETSIEWVMTGKDHGGARPFMIGGDRCTTCHDKETADMGKKMVTGAKAESKPIPGKRGSIPVSVDSTHDGEYLYLRFSWPAGEHAPAPFVDGGKMDPDNPMKLAVMFSTDAVEYADRAGCWGTCHHDNRTMPDTPDAETVAGSPAAQQLDVSHGLTKYIKESRSDIEVQGRRGKKRGGWDKLKSADELKTAADAGLFMDIVRYKSGKQEIEDGHILEQRQMNGGQGAEFAAELNNGTWSLIMKRKLKSDNPGDISLETDKVYNFGFAIHDDFSAARFHHVSLGYKLGFDNDDKGVEINAIAQ
;
A
#
# COMPACT_ATOMS: atom_id res chain seq x y z
N ASP A 1 -51.00 23.88 29.57
CA ASP A 1 -50.60 22.99 30.67
C ASP A 1 -49.55 22.00 30.15
N CYS A 2 -48.33 22.51 29.87
CA CYS A 2 -47.20 21.72 29.36
C CYS A 2 -46.14 21.45 30.46
N HIS A 3 -46.48 21.70 31.73
CA HIS A 3 -45.57 21.58 32.88
C HIS A 3 -46.06 20.55 33.90
N LYS A 4 -46.69 19.46 33.44
CA LYS A 4 -47.11 18.35 34.30
C LYS A 4 -46.67 16.97 33.82
N GLY A 5 -45.43 16.82 33.34
CA GLY A 5 -44.72 15.52 33.33
C GLY A 5 -45.38 14.33 32.62
N ILE A 6 -46.39 14.53 31.76
CA ILE A 6 -47.12 13.45 31.07
C ILE A 6 -46.68 13.26 29.60
N ALA A 7 -45.75 14.07 29.08
CA ALA A 7 -45.45 14.11 27.65
C ALA A 7 -44.08 13.54 27.23
N HIS A 8 -43.60 12.44 27.81
CA HIS A 8 -42.44 11.71 27.23
C HIS A 8 -42.52 10.19 27.41
N LYS A 9 -43.70 9.58 27.28
CA LYS A 9 -43.72 8.15 26.96
C LYS A 9 -43.55 8.02 25.46
N HIS A 10 -42.41 7.48 25.04
CA HIS A 10 -42.09 7.27 23.65
C HIS A 10 -43.14 6.32 23.04
N VAL A 11 -43.81 6.76 21.96
CA VAL A 11 -44.95 6.02 21.37
C VAL A 11 -44.54 4.62 20.91
N ARG A 12 -43.28 4.42 20.52
CA ARG A 12 -42.76 3.10 20.16
C ARG A 12 -42.77 2.10 21.33
N ASP A 13 -42.78 2.58 22.57
CA ASP A 13 -42.77 1.71 23.75
C ASP A 13 -44.20 1.29 24.15
N GLN A 14 -45.21 1.74 23.41
CA GLN A 14 -46.64 1.51 23.68
C GLN A 14 -47.36 0.73 22.58
N LEU A 15 -46.68 0.42 21.47
CA LEU A 15 -47.23 -0.29 20.32
C LEU A 15 -46.57 -1.66 20.21
N SER A 16 -47.30 -2.66 19.71
CA SER A 16 -46.68 -3.94 19.37
C SER A 16 -45.74 -3.78 18.16
N ASP A 17 -44.77 -4.69 18.02
CA ASP A 17 -43.85 -4.69 16.88
C ASP A 17 -44.64 -4.78 15.54
N GLU A 18 -45.77 -5.49 15.51
CA GLU A 18 -46.65 -5.62 14.33
C GLU A 18 -47.43 -4.33 14.02
N GLU A 19 -47.86 -3.59 15.04
CA GLU A 19 -48.52 -2.29 14.87
C GLU A 19 -47.53 -1.23 14.39
N LEU A 20 -46.32 -1.21 14.96
CA LEU A 20 -45.24 -0.34 14.51
C LEU A 20 -44.86 -0.63 13.06
N GLU A 21 -44.72 -1.91 12.70
CA GLU A 21 -44.35 -2.32 11.35
C GLU A 21 -45.41 -1.93 10.31
N THR A 22 -46.70 -1.98 10.67
CA THR A 22 -47.78 -1.53 9.81
C THR A 22 -47.75 0.00 9.60
N ILE A 23 -47.45 0.76 10.65
CA ILE A 23 -47.43 2.24 10.61
C ILE A 23 -46.17 2.77 9.92
N GLU A 24 -45.04 2.09 10.08
CA GLU A 24 -43.76 2.45 9.47
C GLU A 24 -43.63 1.93 8.03
N ALA A 25 -44.61 1.16 7.54
CA ALA A 25 -44.66 0.72 6.15
C ALA A 25 -44.67 1.93 5.20
N PRO A 26 -43.86 1.91 4.11
CA PRO A 26 -43.83 3.01 3.16
C PRO A 26 -45.23 3.22 2.55
N ASN A 27 -45.77 4.44 2.66
CA ASN A 27 -47.03 4.75 2.01
C ASN A 27 -46.84 4.76 0.48
N PRO A 28 -47.52 3.87 -0.27
CA PRO A 28 -47.39 3.79 -1.73
C PRO A 28 -47.73 5.11 -2.44
N GLU A 29 -48.60 5.95 -1.87
CA GLU A 29 -49.01 7.23 -2.43
C GLU A 29 -47.88 8.28 -2.43
N PHE A 30 -46.84 8.08 -1.62
CA PHE A 30 -45.71 9.02 -1.51
C PHE A 30 -44.46 8.60 -2.29
N VAL A 31 -44.56 7.52 -3.09
CA VAL A 31 -43.48 7.12 -4.00
C VAL A 31 -43.25 8.22 -5.04
N ARG A 32 -42.07 8.82 -5.02
CA ARG A 32 -41.65 9.81 -6.03
C ARG A 32 -40.65 9.17 -6.97
N LYS A 33 -40.82 9.39 -8.27
CA LYS A 33 -39.82 9.00 -9.26
C LYS A 33 -38.55 9.84 -9.04
N VAL A 34 -37.39 9.19 -9.06
CA VAL A 34 -36.09 9.88 -8.99
C VAL A 34 -36.00 10.83 -10.18
N PRO A 35 -35.75 12.14 -9.98
CA PRO A 35 -35.67 13.09 -11.08
C PRO A 35 -34.53 12.74 -12.03
N GLN A 36 -34.73 12.92 -13.34
CA GLN A 36 -33.75 12.55 -14.38
C GLN A 36 -32.37 13.16 -14.13
N LEU A 37 -32.30 14.40 -13.64
CA LEU A 37 -31.04 15.09 -13.32
C LEU A 37 -30.18 14.31 -12.30
N TYR A 38 -30.79 13.62 -11.33
CA TYR A 38 -30.06 12.80 -10.36
C TYR A 38 -29.56 11.51 -11.01
N LEU A 39 -30.35 10.89 -11.89
CA LEU A 39 -29.92 9.70 -12.65
C LEU A 39 -28.73 10.03 -13.56
N ASP A 40 -28.79 11.16 -14.28
CA ASP A 40 -27.69 11.64 -15.12
C ASP A 40 -26.46 12.02 -14.28
N GLY A 41 -26.69 12.54 -13.07
CA GLY A 41 -25.64 12.82 -12.09
C GLY A 41 -24.92 11.55 -11.62
N LEU A 42 -25.69 10.52 -11.25
CA LEU A 42 -25.16 9.22 -10.85
C LEU A 42 -24.36 8.57 -11.99
N ALA A 43 -24.89 8.56 -13.21
CA ALA A 43 -24.19 8.01 -14.38
C ALA A 43 -22.84 8.72 -14.65
N ARG A 44 -22.79 10.06 -14.48
CA ARG A 44 -21.51 10.81 -14.59
C ARG A 44 -20.52 10.45 -13.49
N ILE A 45 -21.00 10.24 -12.26
CA ILE A 45 -20.15 9.85 -11.13
C ILE A 45 -19.63 8.44 -11.35
N GLU A 46 -20.49 7.48 -11.70
CA GLU A 46 -20.12 6.10 -12.00
C GLU A 46 -19.08 6.03 -13.12
N ALA A 47 -19.25 6.80 -14.21
CA ALA A 47 -18.27 6.86 -15.29
C ALA A 47 -16.92 7.40 -14.81
N LYS A 48 -16.92 8.46 -13.99
CA LYS A 48 -15.69 9.05 -13.46
C LYS A 48 -15.00 8.15 -12.43
N GLU A 49 -15.77 7.46 -11.59
CA GLU A 49 -15.26 6.48 -10.64
C GLU A 49 -14.69 5.26 -11.34
N LYS A 50 -15.34 4.78 -12.42
CA LYS A 50 -14.83 3.71 -13.27
C LYS A 50 -13.50 4.11 -13.92
N GLU A 51 -13.41 5.30 -14.50
CA GLU A 51 -12.17 5.83 -15.09
C GLU A 51 -11.05 5.95 -14.05
N LEU A 52 -11.37 6.44 -12.84
CA LEU A 52 -10.41 6.52 -11.73
C LEU A 52 -9.96 5.14 -11.26
N ALA A 53 -10.87 4.18 -11.14
CA ALA A 53 -10.57 2.81 -10.73
C ALA A 53 -9.72 2.07 -11.77
N GLU A 54 -10.05 2.19 -13.06
CA GLU A 54 -9.25 1.64 -14.16
C GLU A 54 -7.85 2.26 -14.20
N ALA A 55 -7.74 3.59 -14.01
CA ALA A 55 -6.46 4.27 -13.94
C ALA A 55 -5.64 3.96 -12.68
N GLU A 56 -6.29 3.60 -11.57
CA GLU A 56 -5.64 3.11 -10.35
C GLU A 56 -5.17 1.66 -10.53
N GLN A 57 -5.99 0.79 -11.14
CA GLN A 57 -5.65 -0.60 -11.44
C GLN A 57 -4.47 -0.69 -12.40
N ALA A 58 -4.50 0.06 -13.51
CA ALA A 58 -3.40 0.10 -14.46
C ALA A 58 -2.09 0.57 -13.80
N ALA A 59 -2.15 1.60 -12.94
CA ALA A 59 -0.99 2.09 -12.22
C ALA A 59 -0.45 1.08 -11.20
N LYS A 60 -1.33 0.37 -10.49
CA LYS A 60 -0.93 -0.67 -9.52
C LYS A 60 -0.42 -1.93 -10.18
N GLN A 61 -0.99 -2.33 -11.31
CA GLN A 61 -0.50 -3.45 -12.11
C GLN A 61 0.90 -3.13 -12.63
N GLN A 62 1.12 -1.92 -13.17
CA GLN A 62 2.45 -1.47 -13.58
C GLN A 62 3.44 -1.44 -12.40
N ALA A 63 3.07 -0.88 -11.24
CA ALA A 63 3.92 -0.86 -10.06
C ALA A 63 4.24 -2.30 -9.56
N ARG A 64 3.26 -3.20 -9.64
CA ARG A 64 3.43 -4.62 -9.27
C ARG A 64 4.33 -5.36 -10.24
N GLU A 65 4.15 -5.18 -11.54
CA GLU A 65 5.00 -5.77 -12.58
C GLU A 65 6.44 -5.28 -12.43
N GLN A 66 6.64 -3.99 -12.15
CA GLN A 66 7.96 -3.41 -11.87
C GLN A 66 8.58 -3.99 -10.60
N LYS A 67 7.80 -4.17 -9.53
CA LYS A 67 8.28 -4.76 -8.27
C LYS A 67 8.64 -6.25 -8.40
N ILE A 68 7.81 -7.04 -9.11
CA ILE A 68 8.09 -8.45 -9.44
C ILE A 68 9.34 -8.55 -10.31
N ALA A 69 9.48 -7.69 -11.32
CA ALA A 69 10.66 -7.66 -12.18
C ALA A 69 11.94 -7.33 -11.40
N ALA A 70 11.90 -6.32 -10.52
CA ALA A 70 13.03 -5.93 -9.68
C ALA A 70 13.46 -7.07 -8.73
N GLN A 71 12.52 -7.82 -8.16
CA GLN A 71 12.83 -8.91 -7.23
C GLN A 71 13.21 -10.22 -7.92
N LYS A 72 12.67 -10.50 -9.12
CA LYS A 72 13.15 -11.61 -9.96
C LYS A 72 14.62 -11.37 -10.34
N ALA A 73 14.94 -10.15 -10.75
CA ALA A 73 16.30 -9.72 -11.03
C ALA A 73 17.22 -9.86 -9.81
N GLU A 74 16.71 -9.57 -8.60
CA GLU A 74 17.46 -9.75 -7.35
C GLU A 74 17.64 -11.23 -6.97
N LYS A 75 16.63 -12.08 -7.14
CA LYS A 75 16.74 -13.54 -6.93
C LYS A 75 17.73 -14.18 -7.91
N GLU A 76 17.71 -13.77 -9.18
CA GLU A 76 18.70 -14.20 -10.17
C GLU A 76 20.12 -13.75 -9.79
N ARG A 77 20.27 -12.53 -9.24
CA ARG A 77 21.55 -12.03 -8.70
C ARG A 77 22.05 -12.86 -7.50
N ILE A 78 21.16 -13.18 -6.56
CA ILE A 78 21.49 -14.02 -5.40
C ILE A 78 21.84 -15.44 -5.86
N ALA A 79 21.08 -16.03 -6.79
CA ALA A 79 21.37 -17.36 -7.33
C ALA A 79 22.72 -17.41 -8.05
N ALA A 80 23.07 -16.36 -8.81
CA ALA A 80 24.37 -16.22 -9.45
C ALA A 80 25.51 -16.07 -8.43
N ALA A 81 25.28 -15.27 -7.37
CA ALA A 81 26.25 -15.10 -6.29
C ALA A 81 26.45 -16.40 -5.48
N VAL A 82 25.37 -17.14 -5.19
CA VAL A 82 25.44 -18.46 -4.52
C VAL A 82 26.13 -19.50 -5.41
N ALA A 83 25.86 -19.49 -6.73
CA ALA A 83 26.56 -20.36 -7.67
C ALA A 83 28.06 -20.04 -7.74
N SER A 84 28.43 -18.75 -7.72
CA SER A 84 29.84 -18.31 -7.65
C SER A 84 30.50 -18.72 -6.35
N ALA A 85 29.84 -18.51 -5.20
CA ALA A 85 30.33 -18.90 -3.89
C ALA A 85 30.48 -20.44 -3.75
N LEU A 86 29.55 -21.22 -4.33
CA LEU A 86 29.65 -22.68 -4.39
C LEU A 86 30.78 -23.16 -5.33
N ALA A 87 31.02 -22.43 -6.43
CA ALA A 87 32.15 -22.71 -7.31
C ALA A 87 33.49 -22.39 -6.62
N GLU A 88 33.57 -21.30 -5.87
CA GLU A 88 34.72 -20.94 -5.03
C GLU A 88 34.93 -21.92 -3.87
N TYR A 89 33.85 -22.37 -3.23
CA TYR A 89 33.91 -23.41 -2.19
C TYR A 89 34.39 -24.75 -2.76
N LYS A 90 33.93 -25.15 -3.96
CA LYS A 90 34.43 -26.36 -4.66
C LYS A 90 35.87 -26.19 -5.15
N ALA A 91 36.29 -24.98 -5.51
CA ALA A 91 37.68 -24.66 -5.85
C ALA A 91 38.59 -24.66 -4.60
N GLY A 92 38.06 -24.30 -3.43
CA GLY A 92 38.74 -24.39 -2.13
C GLY A 92 38.78 -25.79 -1.53
N ALA A 93 37.80 -26.65 -1.85
CA ALA A 93 37.73 -28.04 -1.38
C ALA A 93 38.59 -29.02 -2.19
N ALA A 94 39.37 -28.53 -3.18
CA ALA A 94 40.40 -29.33 -3.87
C ALA A 94 41.63 -29.66 -2.99
N SER A 95 41.58 -29.37 -1.69
CA SER A 95 42.53 -29.83 -0.67
C SER A 95 41.90 -30.71 0.42
N SER A 96 40.90 -31.53 0.11
CA SER A 96 40.64 -32.77 0.86
C SER A 96 39.66 -33.66 0.10
N SER A 97 40.09 -34.89 -0.17
CA SER A 97 39.24 -35.97 -0.66
C SER A 97 38.22 -36.37 0.43
N ASP A 98 36.93 -36.27 0.13
CA ASP A 98 36.05 -37.44 0.07
C ASP A 98 34.65 -37.05 -0.41
N GLY A 99 34.06 -37.92 -1.22
CA GLY A 99 32.88 -37.64 -2.01
C GLY A 99 31.55 -37.74 -1.25
N ALA A 100 30.60 -36.91 -1.65
CA ALA A 100 29.17 -37.22 -1.59
C ALA A 100 28.44 -36.42 -2.67
N ALA A 101 27.62 -37.13 -3.46
CA ALA A 101 26.82 -36.56 -4.54
C ALA A 101 25.72 -35.64 -3.98
N ALA A 102 25.70 -34.37 -4.41
CA ALA A 102 24.60 -33.46 -4.17
C ALA A 102 23.83 -33.26 -5.49
N THR A 103 22.60 -33.74 -5.48
CA THR A 103 21.60 -33.63 -6.55
C THR A 103 21.21 -32.17 -6.77
N THR A 104 21.32 -31.71 -8.02
CA THR A 104 20.80 -30.40 -8.45
C THR A 104 19.28 -30.48 -8.57
N GLY A 105 18.57 -29.97 -7.57
CA GLY A 105 17.13 -29.73 -7.64
C GLY A 105 16.85 -28.55 -8.57
N ALA A 106 16.18 -28.80 -9.68
CA ALA A 106 15.65 -27.76 -10.55
C ALA A 106 14.57 -26.94 -9.80
N ALA A 107 14.66 -25.62 -9.86
CA ALA A 107 13.62 -24.74 -9.33
C ALA A 107 12.35 -24.85 -10.18
N PRO A 108 11.15 -25.03 -9.58
CA PRO A 108 9.89 -25.12 -10.31
C PRO A 108 9.47 -23.77 -10.91
N SER A 109 8.75 -23.81 -12.04
CA SER A 109 8.12 -22.65 -12.65
C SER A 109 7.05 -22.04 -11.72
N ALA A 110 7.15 -20.75 -11.40
CA ALA A 110 6.19 -20.06 -10.56
C ALA A 110 4.79 -19.93 -11.23
N GLY A 111 3.70 -20.07 -10.46
CA GLY A 111 2.35 -19.69 -10.84
C GLY A 111 1.54 -20.66 -11.74
N PHE A 112 1.86 -21.96 -11.74
CA PHE A 112 1.20 -23.01 -12.52
C PHE A 112 1.12 -22.77 -14.05
N GLY A 113 1.93 -21.86 -14.59
CA GLY A 113 1.99 -21.59 -16.03
C GLY A 113 0.81 -20.79 -16.59
N ILE A 114 -0.01 -20.14 -15.75
CA ILE A 114 -1.08 -19.25 -16.21
C ILE A 114 -0.50 -17.85 -16.52
N ASP A 115 -0.83 -17.34 -17.71
CA ASP A 115 -0.62 -15.92 -18.04
C ASP A 115 -1.72 -15.07 -17.40
N TRP A 116 -1.32 -14.12 -16.55
CA TRP A 116 -2.21 -13.24 -15.80
C TRP A 116 -2.28 -11.82 -16.37
N SER A 117 -1.56 -11.52 -17.45
CA SER A 117 -1.37 -10.16 -17.98
C SER A 117 -2.66 -9.50 -18.45
N ASP A 118 -3.58 -10.29 -18.99
CA ASP A 118 -4.88 -9.87 -19.54
C ASP A 118 -6.08 -10.44 -18.77
N VAL A 119 -5.83 -11.10 -17.63
CA VAL A 119 -6.90 -11.59 -16.73
C VAL A 119 -7.42 -10.40 -15.92
N PRO A 120 -8.73 -10.08 -15.96
CA PRO A 120 -9.27 -8.97 -15.20
C PRO A 120 -8.97 -9.11 -13.72
N ASP A 121 -8.40 -8.06 -13.12
CA ASP A 121 -8.23 -8.00 -11.67
C ASP A 121 -9.44 -7.29 -11.02
N ARG A 122 -9.81 -7.76 -9.83
CA ARG A 122 -10.76 -7.11 -8.95
C ARG A 122 -10.07 -6.82 -7.64
N LYS A 123 -9.97 -5.53 -7.31
CA LYS A 123 -9.46 -5.10 -6.01
C LYS A 123 -10.56 -5.28 -4.95
N ILE A 124 -10.31 -6.17 -4.00
CA ILE A 124 -11.20 -6.45 -2.87
C ILE A 124 -10.49 -6.01 -1.58
N THR A 125 -11.13 -5.12 -0.84
CA THR A 125 -10.61 -4.68 0.46
C THR A 125 -11.22 -5.53 1.57
N LEU A 126 -10.37 -6.36 2.20
CA LEU A 126 -10.71 -7.10 3.40
C LEU A 126 -10.63 -6.17 4.61
N PHE A 127 -11.48 -6.39 5.60
CA PHE A 127 -11.51 -5.58 6.81
C PHE A 127 -11.51 -6.47 8.06
N TYR A 128 -11.01 -5.91 9.16
CA TYR A 128 -11.13 -6.54 10.47
C TYR A 128 -12.58 -6.44 10.98
N PRO A 129 -13.28 -7.57 11.21
CA PRO A 129 -14.71 -7.54 11.51
C PRO A 129 -15.03 -7.37 13.00
N GLY A 130 -14.04 -7.44 13.89
CA GLY A 130 -14.27 -7.44 15.34
C GLY A 130 -15.14 -8.62 15.76
N GLU A 131 -16.24 -8.33 16.47
CA GLU A 131 -17.20 -9.29 17.04
C GLU A 131 -18.55 -9.29 16.28
N THR A 132 -18.59 -8.86 15.02
CA THR A 132 -19.83 -8.85 14.22
C THR A 132 -20.18 -10.24 13.66
N SER A 133 -21.13 -10.93 14.28
CA SER A 133 -21.68 -12.21 13.78
C SER A 133 -22.85 -12.03 12.80
N MET A 134 -23.37 -13.12 12.23
CA MET A 134 -24.58 -13.11 11.43
C MET A 134 -25.79 -12.57 12.24
N GLU A 135 -25.90 -12.92 13.52
CA GLU A 135 -26.96 -12.39 14.39
C GLU A 135 -26.88 -10.87 14.56
N TRP A 136 -25.66 -10.33 14.63
CA TRP A 136 -25.41 -8.90 14.70
C TRP A 136 -25.89 -8.20 13.41
N VAL A 137 -25.54 -8.76 12.25
CA VAL A 137 -25.92 -8.22 10.93
C VAL A 137 -27.44 -8.27 10.72
N MET A 138 -28.10 -9.30 11.25
CA MET A 138 -29.55 -9.52 11.15
C MET A 138 -30.37 -8.76 12.19
N THR A 139 -29.75 -8.02 13.12
CA THR A 139 -30.46 -7.29 14.18
C THR A 139 -30.48 -5.79 13.90
N GLY A 140 -31.65 -5.22 13.62
CA GLY A 140 -31.80 -3.79 13.27
C GLY A 140 -31.31 -2.81 14.34
N LYS A 141 -31.34 -3.20 15.62
CA LYS A 141 -30.76 -2.42 16.72
C LYS A 141 -29.22 -2.30 16.61
N ASP A 142 -28.57 -3.34 16.11
CA ASP A 142 -27.12 -3.46 16.10
C ASP A 142 -26.54 -2.98 14.75
N HIS A 143 -27.23 -3.31 13.66
CA HIS A 143 -26.88 -3.04 12.28
C HIS A 143 -28.06 -2.45 11.48
N GLY A 144 -27.89 -1.24 10.96
CA GLY A 144 -28.95 -0.53 10.21
C GLY A 144 -29.37 -1.20 8.89
N GLY A 145 -28.53 -2.09 8.33
CA GLY A 145 -28.79 -2.82 7.10
C GLY A 145 -29.57 -4.13 7.27
N ALA A 146 -30.03 -4.47 8.49
CA ALA A 146 -30.70 -5.74 8.76
C ALA A 146 -31.95 -5.99 7.89
N ARG A 147 -32.84 -4.99 7.76
CA ARG A 147 -34.06 -5.09 6.96
C ARG A 147 -33.78 -5.17 5.45
N PRO A 148 -32.92 -4.30 4.86
CA PRO A 148 -32.44 -4.46 3.48
C PRO A 148 -31.90 -5.85 3.16
N LEU A 149 -31.08 -6.44 4.05
CA LEU A 149 -30.52 -7.78 3.85
C LEU A 149 -31.59 -8.89 3.89
N MET A 150 -32.37 -8.93 4.98
CA MET A 150 -33.28 -10.06 5.24
C MET A 150 -34.54 -10.00 4.38
N ILE A 151 -35.11 -8.81 4.19
CA ILE A 151 -36.38 -8.62 3.49
C ILE A 151 -36.14 -8.09 2.06
N GLY A 152 -35.23 -7.12 1.91
CA GLY A 152 -34.95 -6.49 0.62
C GLY A 152 -34.16 -7.35 -0.34
N GLY A 153 -33.34 -8.28 0.17
CA GLY A 153 -32.43 -9.07 -0.65
C GLY A 153 -31.16 -8.34 -1.08
N ASP A 154 -30.88 -7.19 -0.46
CA ASP A 154 -29.68 -6.43 -0.75
C ASP A 154 -28.43 -7.20 -0.29
N ARG A 155 -27.38 -7.14 -1.10
CA ARG A 155 -26.08 -7.75 -0.81
C ARG A 155 -25.26 -6.82 0.07
N CYS A 156 -24.36 -7.36 0.89
CA CYS A 156 -23.48 -6.51 1.70
C CYS A 156 -22.67 -5.53 0.84
N ILE A 157 -22.23 -5.94 -0.35
CA ILE A 157 -21.46 -5.10 -1.28
C ILE A 157 -22.27 -3.91 -1.83
N THR A 158 -23.60 -4.01 -1.87
CA THR A 158 -24.47 -2.91 -2.34
C THR A 158 -24.28 -1.65 -1.50
N CYS A 159 -24.03 -1.82 -0.19
CA CYS A 159 -23.82 -0.71 0.74
C CYS A 159 -22.35 -0.52 1.12
N HIS A 160 -21.58 -1.61 1.27
CA HIS A 160 -20.30 -1.58 1.98
C HIS A 160 -19.05 -1.69 1.08
N ASP A 161 -19.18 -1.95 -0.22
CA ASP A 161 -18.03 -2.26 -1.10
C ASP A 161 -16.97 -1.13 -1.11
N LYS A 162 -17.40 0.12 -0.93
CA LYS A 162 -16.54 1.32 -0.92
C LYS A 162 -16.08 1.77 0.47
N GLU A 163 -16.60 1.21 1.56
CA GLU A 163 -16.31 1.68 2.93
C GLU A 163 -15.67 0.63 3.85
N THR A 164 -15.32 -0.55 3.33
CA THR A 164 -14.75 -1.65 4.12
C THR A 164 -13.48 -1.27 4.89
N ALA A 165 -12.60 -0.42 4.33
CA ALA A 165 -11.43 0.07 5.04
C ALA A 165 -11.80 0.89 6.30
N ASP A 166 -12.78 1.78 6.18
CA ASP A 166 -13.28 2.60 7.29
C ASP A 166 -14.03 1.76 8.32
N MET A 167 -14.75 0.73 7.87
CA MET A 167 -15.36 -0.26 8.77
C MET A 167 -14.29 -0.93 9.62
N GLY A 168 -13.25 -1.49 8.99
CA GLY A 168 -12.13 -2.13 9.69
C GLY A 168 -11.49 -1.21 10.71
N LYS A 169 -11.30 0.07 10.35
CA LYS A 169 -10.72 1.08 11.26
C LYS A 169 -11.58 1.28 12.51
N LYS A 170 -12.90 1.41 12.35
CA LYS A 170 -13.83 1.56 13.48
C LYS A 170 -13.81 0.33 14.40
N MET A 171 -13.67 -0.86 13.84
CA MET A 171 -13.61 -2.11 14.62
C MET A 171 -12.30 -2.21 15.41
N VAL A 172 -11.13 -2.04 14.77
CA VAL A 172 -9.84 -2.18 15.49
C VAL A 172 -9.67 -1.15 16.61
N THR A 173 -10.22 0.06 16.45
CA THR A 173 -10.14 1.11 17.49
C THR A 173 -11.22 0.96 18.57
N GLY A 174 -12.12 -0.02 18.49
CA GLY A 174 -13.23 -0.20 19.44
C GLY A 174 -14.33 0.86 19.33
N LEU A 175 -14.34 1.65 18.25
CA LEU A 175 -15.44 2.60 17.99
C LEU A 175 -16.74 1.86 17.63
N LYS A 176 -16.63 0.62 17.18
CA LYS A 176 -17.78 -0.24 16.86
C LYS A 176 -17.41 -1.72 17.09
N ALA A 177 -18.36 -2.49 17.62
CA ALA A 177 -18.39 -3.95 17.65
C ALA A 177 -17.06 -4.69 17.93
N GLU A 178 -16.26 -4.18 18.87
CA GLU A 178 -15.08 -4.85 19.40
C GLU A 178 -14.95 -4.49 20.88
N SER A 179 -15.11 -5.48 21.76
CA SER A 179 -14.95 -5.29 23.21
C SER A 179 -13.49 -5.22 23.66
N HIS A 180 -12.55 -5.72 22.85
CA HIS A 180 -11.11 -5.75 23.14
C HIS A 180 -10.33 -5.07 22.00
N PRO A 181 -10.33 -3.72 21.92
CA PRO A 181 -9.73 -2.99 20.82
C PRO A 181 -8.23 -3.25 20.68
N GLN A 182 -7.76 -3.25 19.44
CA GLN A 182 -6.36 -3.43 19.05
C GLN A 182 -5.98 -2.29 18.09
N PRO A 183 -5.81 -1.04 18.57
CA PRO A 183 -5.64 0.13 17.71
C PRO A 183 -4.46 0.04 16.74
N ASP A 184 -3.41 -0.70 17.11
CA ASP A 184 -2.21 -0.89 16.31
C ASP A 184 -2.37 -2.02 15.27
N LYS A 185 -3.39 -2.89 15.40
CA LYS A 185 -3.65 -3.94 14.42
C LYS A 185 -4.05 -3.29 13.09
N ARG A 186 -3.49 -3.83 11.99
CA ARG A 186 -3.90 -3.49 10.62
C ARG A 186 -5.42 -3.55 10.50
N ALA A 187 -6.05 -2.45 10.09
CA ALA A 187 -7.51 -2.36 10.00
C ALA A 187 -8.10 -3.08 8.77
N SER A 188 -7.36 -3.08 7.66
CA SER A 188 -7.82 -3.58 6.37
C SER A 188 -6.66 -4.02 5.47
N ILE A 189 -6.94 -4.92 4.54
CA ILE A 189 -6.00 -5.43 3.54
C ILE A 189 -6.62 -5.22 2.16
N ALA A 190 -5.96 -4.43 1.31
CA ALA A 190 -6.35 -4.35 -0.10
C ALA A 190 -5.74 -5.52 -0.86
N VAL A 191 -6.59 -6.37 -1.44
CA VAL A 191 -6.18 -7.59 -2.14
C VAL A 191 -6.59 -7.51 -3.60
N ASN A 192 -5.63 -7.69 -4.52
CA ASN A 192 -5.95 -7.87 -5.93
C ASN A 192 -6.29 -9.35 -6.17
N VAL A 193 -7.47 -9.59 -6.73
CA VAL A 193 -7.99 -10.94 -7.01
C VAL A 193 -8.16 -11.11 -8.52
N GLN A 194 -7.61 -12.18 -9.07
CA GLN A 194 -7.79 -12.59 -10.46
C GLN A 194 -8.25 -14.05 -10.49
N ALA A 195 -9.07 -14.41 -11.47
CA ALA A 195 -9.55 -15.77 -11.65
C ALA A 195 -9.39 -16.22 -13.10
N ALA A 196 -8.95 -17.46 -13.31
CA ALA A 196 -8.81 -18.08 -14.62
C ALA A 196 -9.20 -19.56 -14.57
N HIS A 197 -9.43 -20.18 -15.73
CA HIS A 197 -9.61 -21.64 -15.82
C HIS A 197 -9.03 -22.20 -17.12
N ASP A 198 -8.60 -23.46 -17.11
CA ASP A 198 -8.14 -24.17 -18.33
C ASP A 198 -9.22 -25.10 -18.93
N GLY A 199 -10.37 -25.22 -18.25
CA GLY A 199 -11.45 -26.15 -18.59
C GLY A 199 -11.54 -27.35 -17.65
N ASP A 200 -10.45 -27.69 -16.95
CA ASP A 200 -10.36 -28.76 -15.95
C ASP A 200 -10.14 -28.22 -14.53
N ASN A 201 -9.48 -27.07 -14.39
CA ASN A 201 -9.07 -26.44 -13.15
C ASN A 201 -9.51 -24.97 -13.09
N LEU A 202 -9.90 -24.54 -11.90
CA LEU A 202 -10.01 -23.15 -11.48
C LEU A 202 -8.66 -22.70 -10.89
N TYR A 203 -8.23 -21.50 -11.29
CA TYR A 203 -7.08 -20.79 -10.77
C TYR A 203 -7.54 -19.50 -10.11
N LEU A 204 -7.13 -19.28 -8.86
CA LEU A 204 -7.38 -18.04 -8.12
C LEU A 204 -6.05 -17.42 -7.70
N ARG A 205 -5.82 -16.17 -8.09
CA ARG A 205 -4.62 -15.43 -7.73
C ARG A 205 -4.96 -14.27 -6.81
N PHE A 206 -4.34 -14.26 -5.64
CA PHE A 206 -4.46 -13.23 -4.62
C PHE A 206 -3.13 -12.51 -4.45
N ALA A 207 -3.18 -11.19 -4.25
CA ALA A 207 -1.99 -10.40 -4.02
C ALA A 207 -2.22 -9.23 -3.08
N TRP A 208 -1.37 -9.08 -2.06
CA TRP A 208 -1.46 -7.98 -1.12
C TRP A 208 -0.11 -7.70 -0.45
N ASP A 209 0.03 -6.47 0.08
CA ASP A 209 1.20 -6.07 0.85
C ASP A 209 1.27 -6.77 2.20
N ASP A 210 2.45 -7.30 2.51
CA ASP A 210 2.84 -7.79 3.83
C ASP A 210 3.16 -6.61 4.76
N THR A 211 3.00 -6.79 6.07
CA THR A 211 3.28 -5.73 7.06
C THR A 211 4.07 -6.28 8.23
N ASP A 212 4.81 -5.41 8.91
CA ASP A 212 5.55 -5.78 10.12
C ASP A 212 4.60 -6.29 11.23
N HIS A 213 5.16 -7.16 12.07
CA HIS A 213 4.39 -7.77 13.15
C HIS A 213 3.97 -6.75 14.21
N VAL A 214 2.68 -6.76 14.56
CA VAL A 214 2.12 -6.00 15.67
C VAL A 214 1.75 -6.98 16.79
N PRO A 215 2.54 -7.02 17.89
CA PRO A 215 2.28 -7.93 19.01
C PRO A 215 0.90 -7.71 19.61
N VAL A 216 0.12 -8.79 19.78
CA VAL A 216 -1.12 -8.69 20.56
C VAL A 216 -0.85 -8.75 22.06
N PRO A 217 -1.53 -7.92 22.88
CA PRO A 217 -1.19 -7.77 24.29
C PRO A 217 -1.64 -8.93 25.19
N PHE A 218 -2.43 -9.87 24.67
CA PHE A 218 -3.06 -10.96 25.43
C PHE A 218 -2.50 -12.35 25.10
N VAL A 219 -1.44 -12.45 24.30
CA VAL A 219 -0.73 -13.71 24.03
C VAL A 219 0.74 -13.53 24.36
N ASP A 220 1.31 -14.46 25.13
CA ASP A 220 2.74 -14.45 25.42
C ASP A 220 3.56 -14.59 24.12
N GLY A 221 4.57 -13.74 23.94
CA GLY A 221 5.30 -13.61 22.67
C GLY A 221 4.56 -12.88 21.54
N GLY A 222 3.36 -12.36 21.77
CA GLY A 222 2.66 -11.46 20.84
C GLY A 222 2.04 -12.09 19.60
N LYS A 223 2.26 -13.39 19.35
CA LYS A 223 1.83 -14.12 18.14
C LYS A 223 0.78 -15.19 18.47
N MET A 224 -0.41 -15.11 17.88
CA MET A 224 -1.48 -16.09 18.13
C MET A 224 -1.25 -17.45 17.42
N ASP A 225 -0.54 -17.42 16.30
CA ASP A 225 -0.16 -18.59 15.51
C ASP A 225 1.30 -18.43 15.05
N PRO A 226 2.27 -18.65 15.94
CA PRO A 226 3.68 -18.37 15.67
C PRO A 226 4.25 -19.13 14.46
N GLU A 227 3.65 -20.27 14.11
CA GLU A 227 4.09 -21.11 12.99
C GLU A 227 3.68 -20.52 11.64
N ASN A 228 2.63 -19.70 11.58
CA ASN A 228 2.02 -19.27 10.32
C ASN A 228 1.92 -17.74 10.26
N PRO A 229 2.89 -17.06 9.60
CA PRO A 229 2.81 -15.64 9.32
C PRO A 229 1.48 -15.22 8.70
N MET A 230 0.96 -16.03 7.78
CA MET A 230 -0.37 -15.84 7.24
C MET A 230 -1.11 -17.14 6.93
N LYS A 231 -2.44 -17.07 6.90
CA LYS A 231 -3.32 -18.12 6.35
C LYS A 231 -4.35 -17.51 5.44
N LEU A 232 -4.55 -18.09 4.26
CA LEU A 232 -5.58 -17.68 3.29
C LEU A 232 -6.66 -18.75 3.28
N ALA A 233 -7.91 -18.35 3.48
CA ALA A 233 -9.07 -19.24 3.37
C ALA A 233 -10.06 -18.71 2.33
N VAL A 234 -10.55 -19.58 1.46
CA VAL A 234 -11.55 -19.29 0.42
C VAL A 234 -12.78 -20.13 0.68
N MET A 235 -13.97 -19.55 0.54
CA MET A 235 -15.24 -20.26 0.57
C MET A 235 -16.00 -20.11 -0.74
N LEU A 236 -16.62 -21.21 -1.15
CA LEU A 236 -17.51 -21.29 -2.31
C LEU A 236 -18.86 -21.87 -1.90
N ALA A 237 -19.94 -21.32 -2.42
CA ALA A 237 -21.29 -21.83 -2.19
C ALA A 237 -22.16 -21.64 -3.44
N THR A 238 -23.30 -22.33 -3.49
CA THR A 238 -24.39 -22.03 -4.42
C THR A 238 -25.47 -21.21 -3.71
N ASP A 239 -26.52 -20.84 -4.44
CA ASP A 239 -27.71 -20.20 -3.85
C ASP A 239 -28.61 -21.21 -3.10
N ASP A 240 -28.23 -22.49 -3.04
CA ASP A 240 -28.93 -23.51 -2.25
C ASP A 240 -28.74 -23.31 -0.73
N VAL A 241 -27.72 -22.52 -0.36
CA VAL A 241 -27.46 -22.08 1.01
C VAL A 241 -28.15 -20.75 1.28
N GLU A 242 -28.97 -20.70 2.33
CA GLU A 242 -29.73 -19.53 2.74
C GLU A 242 -28.78 -18.34 2.98
N TYR A 243 -29.08 -17.23 2.30
CA TYR A 243 -28.33 -15.98 2.31
C TYR A 243 -26.91 -16.03 1.74
N ALA A 244 -26.45 -17.14 1.15
CA ALA A 244 -25.13 -17.18 0.52
C ALA A 244 -25.00 -16.12 -0.60
N ASP A 245 -26.09 -15.89 -1.34
CA ASP A 245 -26.24 -14.89 -2.41
C ASP A 245 -25.92 -13.45 -1.98
N ARG A 246 -26.13 -13.13 -0.70
CA ARG A 246 -26.08 -11.75 -0.18
C ARG A 246 -25.13 -11.51 1.00
N SER A 247 -24.88 -12.53 1.80
CA SER A 247 -24.01 -12.47 2.99
C SER A 247 -22.67 -13.20 2.81
N GLY A 248 -22.53 -14.05 1.79
CA GLY A 248 -21.31 -14.81 1.55
C GLY A 248 -20.85 -15.59 2.79
N CYS A 249 -19.56 -15.51 3.12
CA CYS A 249 -18.96 -16.23 4.25
C CYS A 249 -19.54 -15.85 5.63
N TRP A 250 -20.26 -14.71 5.74
CA TRP A 250 -20.77 -14.22 7.03
C TRP A 250 -21.81 -15.12 7.66
N GLN A 251 -22.63 -15.77 6.83
CA GLN A 251 -23.63 -16.78 7.23
C GLN A 251 -23.03 -17.89 8.11
N THR A 252 -21.72 -18.14 8.03
CA THR A 252 -21.05 -19.19 8.80
C THR A 252 -20.55 -18.72 10.18
N CYS A 253 -20.62 -17.42 10.47
CA CYS A 253 -20.07 -16.82 11.68
C CYS A 253 -21.18 -16.49 12.67
N HIS A 254 -21.20 -17.18 13.80
CA HIS A 254 -22.22 -17.00 14.83
C HIS A 254 -21.61 -16.50 16.14
N HIS A 255 -22.42 -15.82 16.94
CA HIS A 255 -22.00 -15.21 18.21
C HIS A 255 -21.50 -16.24 19.25
N ASP A 256 -21.86 -17.52 19.08
CA ASP A 256 -21.49 -18.66 19.91
C ASP A 256 -20.33 -19.51 19.35
N VAL A 257 -19.72 -19.10 18.23
CA VAL A 257 -18.49 -19.71 17.72
C VAL A 257 -17.32 -19.33 18.61
N ARG A 258 -16.33 -20.22 18.77
CA ARG A 258 -15.16 -19.99 19.64
C ARG A 258 -14.59 -18.58 19.50
N THR A 259 -14.25 -17.98 20.63
CA THR A 259 -13.70 -16.61 20.76
C THR A 259 -14.68 -15.47 20.47
N MET A 260 -15.94 -15.76 20.12
CA MET A 260 -17.03 -14.78 20.04
C MET A 260 -17.73 -14.62 21.40
N PRO A 261 -18.47 -13.52 21.63
CA PRO A 261 -18.88 -13.13 22.99
C PRO A 261 -19.81 -14.12 23.71
N ASP A 262 -20.61 -14.89 22.95
CA ASP A 262 -21.55 -15.88 23.50
C ASP A 262 -21.06 -17.33 23.36
N THR A 263 -19.75 -17.53 23.15
CA THR A 263 -19.14 -18.87 23.21
C THR A 263 -19.53 -19.57 24.51
N PRO A 264 -20.11 -20.78 24.46
CA PRO A 264 -20.42 -21.54 25.67
C PRO A 264 -19.13 -21.96 26.38
N ALA A 265 -19.22 -22.14 27.70
CA ALA A 265 -18.12 -22.68 28.48
C ALA A 265 -17.69 -24.08 27.98
N ALA A 266 -16.39 -24.37 28.03
CA ALA A 266 -15.83 -25.57 27.43
C ALA A 266 -16.38 -26.87 28.06
N ASP A 267 -16.62 -26.87 29.38
CA ASP A 267 -17.24 -27.97 30.12
C ASP A 267 -18.69 -28.19 29.70
N ALA A 268 -19.48 -27.11 29.60
CA ALA A 268 -20.86 -27.15 29.12
C ALA A 268 -20.95 -27.66 27.66
N ALA A 269 -20.02 -27.24 26.80
CA ALA A 269 -19.94 -27.70 25.42
C ALA A 269 -19.62 -29.21 25.36
N SER A 270 -18.58 -29.64 26.09
CA SER A 270 -18.11 -31.03 26.11
C SER A 270 -19.12 -32.02 26.75
N GLY A 271 -19.94 -31.57 27.70
CA GLY A 271 -20.98 -32.37 28.35
C GLY A 271 -22.31 -32.43 27.61
N SER A 272 -22.44 -31.75 26.47
CA SER A 272 -23.71 -31.65 25.72
C SER A 272 -23.99 -32.87 24.83
N GLU A 273 -25.25 -33.07 24.46
CA GLU A 273 -25.63 -34.07 23.44
C GLU A 273 -24.98 -33.76 22.08
N ALA A 274 -24.74 -32.49 21.77
CA ALA A 274 -24.05 -32.10 20.54
C ALA A 274 -22.59 -32.59 20.51
N ALA A 275 -21.91 -32.74 21.65
CA ALA A 275 -20.55 -33.27 21.73
C ALA A 275 -20.42 -34.74 21.27
N LYS A 276 -21.55 -35.49 21.21
CA LYS A 276 -21.56 -36.85 20.65
C LYS A 276 -21.49 -36.85 19.12
N ARG A 277 -21.76 -35.70 18.47
CA ARG A 277 -21.90 -35.56 17.02
C ARG A 277 -20.89 -34.58 16.41
N LEU A 278 -20.49 -33.54 17.15
CA LEU A 278 -19.58 -32.49 16.69
C LEU A 278 -18.16 -32.69 17.25
N ASP A 279 -17.14 -32.32 16.47
CA ASP A 279 -15.77 -32.13 16.95
C ASP A 279 -15.65 -30.79 17.67
N LEU A 280 -15.68 -30.86 19.01
CA LEU A 280 -15.55 -29.71 19.89
C LEU A 280 -14.15 -29.57 20.50
N ALA A 281 -13.14 -30.31 20.02
CA ALA A 281 -11.80 -30.31 20.60
C ALA A 281 -11.13 -28.92 20.60
N ARG A 282 -11.54 -28.05 19.67
CA ARG A 282 -11.08 -26.66 19.57
C ARG A 282 -12.19 -25.64 19.88
N GLY A 283 -13.25 -26.08 20.54
CA GLY A 283 -14.48 -25.31 20.74
C GLY A 283 -15.37 -25.26 19.50
N ILE A 284 -16.50 -24.56 19.62
CA ILE A 284 -17.51 -24.46 18.57
C ILE A 284 -16.88 -23.81 17.34
N THR A 285 -17.03 -24.45 16.19
CA THR A 285 -16.55 -23.94 14.91
C THR A 285 -17.71 -23.36 14.10
N LYS A 286 -17.42 -22.87 12.89
CA LYS A 286 -18.42 -22.32 11.99
C LYS A 286 -19.47 -23.37 11.63
N TYR A 287 -20.72 -22.95 11.46
CA TYR A 287 -21.84 -23.79 11.05
C TYR A 287 -22.84 -23.00 10.22
N LEU A 288 -23.83 -23.67 9.64
CA LEU A 288 -24.89 -23.13 8.78
C LEU A 288 -26.27 -23.40 9.40
N LYS A 289 -27.23 -22.51 9.13
CA LYS A 289 -28.62 -22.63 9.60
C LYS A 289 -29.30 -23.93 9.14
N GLU A 290 -28.92 -24.47 8.00
CA GLU A 290 -29.47 -25.67 7.39
C GLU A 290 -29.28 -26.91 8.27
N SER A 291 -28.27 -26.88 9.13
CA SER A 291 -28.00 -27.92 10.13
C SER A 291 -28.70 -27.70 11.48
N ARG A 292 -29.40 -26.56 11.67
CA ARG A 292 -29.99 -26.13 12.94
C ARG A 292 -31.50 -26.08 12.90
N THR A 293 -32.14 -26.49 13.99
CA THR A 293 -33.60 -26.36 14.18
C THR A 293 -34.00 -24.92 14.52
N ALA A 294 -33.11 -24.16 15.16
CA ALA A 294 -33.29 -22.74 15.47
C ALA A 294 -31.94 -22.05 15.72
N ILE A 295 -31.90 -20.74 15.49
CA ILE A 295 -30.81 -19.83 15.87
C ILE A 295 -31.43 -18.62 16.57
N GLU A 296 -31.01 -18.30 17.80
CA GLU A 296 -31.45 -17.11 18.53
C GLU A 296 -30.68 -15.89 18.02
N VAL A 297 -31.36 -15.08 17.19
CA VAL A 297 -30.78 -13.88 16.56
C VAL A 297 -30.83 -12.65 17.48
N GLN A 298 -31.92 -12.50 18.23
CA GLN A 298 -32.24 -11.21 18.84
C GLN A 298 -31.50 -11.00 20.16
N GLY A 299 -31.31 -12.06 20.96
CA GLY A 299 -30.75 -11.97 22.31
C GLY A 299 -31.66 -11.19 23.28
N ARG A 300 -32.97 -11.08 22.98
CA ARG A 300 -33.93 -10.35 23.81
C ARG A 300 -33.98 -10.95 25.22
N ARG A 301 -34.08 -10.09 26.24
CA ARG A 301 -34.19 -10.47 27.66
C ARG A 301 -32.99 -11.30 28.18
N GLY A 302 -31.79 -11.03 27.65
CA GLY A 302 -30.55 -11.68 28.10
C GLY A 302 -30.39 -13.11 27.61
N LYS A 303 -31.14 -13.52 26.58
CA LYS A 303 -30.89 -14.79 25.90
C LYS A 303 -29.54 -14.73 25.18
N VAL A 304 -28.81 -15.85 25.25
CA VAL A 304 -27.55 -16.07 24.53
C VAL A 304 -27.86 -16.21 23.04
N ARG A 305 -27.12 -15.51 22.18
CA ARG A 305 -27.30 -15.58 20.73
C ARG A 305 -26.60 -16.82 20.15
N GLY A 306 -27.13 -17.31 19.04
CA GLY A 306 -26.62 -18.49 18.34
C GLY A 306 -27.53 -19.72 18.47
N GLY A 307 -26.99 -20.87 18.09
CA GLY A 307 -27.72 -22.13 17.99
C GLY A 307 -26.80 -23.36 17.86
N TRP A 308 -25.58 -23.29 18.42
CA TRP A 308 -24.56 -24.33 18.28
C TRP A 308 -25.04 -25.74 18.70
N ASP A 309 -25.93 -25.83 19.69
CA ASP A 309 -26.47 -27.08 20.24
C ASP A 309 -27.79 -27.52 19.59
N LYS A 310 -28.40 -26.69 18.74
CA LYS A 310 -29.73 -26.91 18.15
C LYS A 310 -29.69 -27.74 16.88
N LEU A 311 -28.95 -28.85 16.89
CA LEU A 311 -28.76 -29.70 15.71
C LEU A 311 -30.08 -30.31 15.21
N LYS A 312 -30.27 -30.31 13.89
CA LYS A 312 -31.23 -31.20 13.22
C LYS A 312 -30.80 -32.67 13.35
N SER A 313 -31.67 -33.60 12.95
CA SER A 313 -31.31 -35.02 12.87
C SER A 313 -30.14 -35.25 11.91
N GLU A 314 -29.42 -36.37 12.07
CA GLU A 314 -28.32 -36.70 11.16
C GLU A 314 -28.81 -36.92 9.72
N GLU A 315 -30.01 -37.47 9.56
CA GLU A 315 -30.66 -37.69 8.28
C GLU A 315 -30.97 -36.35 7.58
N GLU A 316 -31.46 -35.36 8.31
CA GLU A 316 -31.68 -34.01 7.77
C GLU A 316 -30.37 -33.33 7.38
N VAL A 317 -29.32 -33.46 8.20
CA VAL A 317 -27.98 -32.90 7.87
C VAL A 317 -27.40 -33.58 6.63
N LYS A 318 -27.50 -34.90 6.52
CA LYS A 318 -27.07 -35.65 5.31
C LYS A 318 -27.88 -35.24 4.08
N THR A 319 -29.18 -34.99 4.24
CA THR A 319 -30.06 -34.52 3.16
C THR A 319 -29.65 -33.12 2.69
N ALA A 320 -29.37 -32.20 3.62
CA ALA A 320 -28.88 -30.87 3.32
C ALA A 320 -27.54 -30.91 2.57
N LEU A 321 -26.59 -31.75 3.03
CA LEU A 321 -25.31 -31.97 2.35
C LEU A 321 -25.50 -32.48 0.91
N ALA A 322 -26.37 -33.48 0.71
CA ALA A 322 -26.68 -34.04 -0.60
C ALA A 322 -27.38 -33.04 -1.54
N ALA A 323 -28.05 -32.04 -0.98
CA ALA A 323 -28.71 -30.95 -1.70
C ALA A 323 -27.79 -29.73 -1.94
N ASN A 324 -26.47 -29.88 -1.77
CA ASN A 324 -25.47 -28.80 -1.89
C ASN A 324 -25.66 -27.64 -0.91
N GLN A 325 -26.37 -27.86 0.20
CA GLN A 325 -26.57 -26.82 1.22
C GLN A 325 -25.40 -26.75 2.19
N PHE A 326 -24.18 -26.61 1.66
CA PHE A 326 -22.94 -26.48 2.41
C PHE A 326 -22.07 -25.38 1.78
N MET A 327 -21.09 -24.88 2.53
CA MET A 327 -20.05 -24.01 1.97
C MET A 327 -18.74 -24.79 1.88
N ASP A 328 -18.23 -24.94 0.66
CA ASP A 328 -16.89 -25.49 0.39
C ASP A 328 -15.84 -24.54 0.95
N LEU A 329 -14.78 -25.08 1.56
CA LEU A 329 -13.74 -24.33 2.26
C LEU A 329 -12.35 -24.87 1.90
N LEU A 330 -11.52 -23.98 1.37
CA LEU A 330 -10.10 -24.21 1.06
C LEU A 330 -9.26 -23.34 1.98
N ARG A 331 -8.18 -23.86 2.57
CA ARG A 331 -7.26 -23.06 3.40
C ARG A 331 -5.80 -23.42 3.15
N TYR A 332 -5.01 -22.39 2.93
CA TYR A 332 -3.56 -22.44 2.88
C TYR A 332 -2.94 -21.87 4.15
N LYS A 333 -1.89 -22.50 4.66
CA LYS A 333 -1.08 -22.04 5.79
C LYS A 333 0.36 -21.82 5.37
N SER A 334 0.87 -20.59 5.55
CA SER A 334 2.17 -20.20 5.00
C SER A 334 3.38 -20.82 5.70
N GLY A 335 3.24 -21.29 6.95
CA GLY A 335 4.37 -21.77 7.75
C GLY A 335 5.11 -22.94 7.14
N LYS A 336 4.38 -24.01 6.84
CA LYS A 336 4.91 -25.24 6.19
C LYS A 336 4.37 -25.45 4.78
N GLY A 337 3.60 -24.49 4.26
CA GLY A 337 2.92 -24.61 2.98
C GLY A 337 1.78 -25.64 2.98
N GLU A 338 1.13 -25.85 4.13
CA GLU A 338 0.06 -26.84 4.26
C GLU A 338 -1.25 -26.36 3.62
N THR A 339 -1.92 -27.28 2.92
CA THR A 339 -3.27 -27.09 2.37
C THR A 339 -4.27 -27.96 3.12
N GLU A 340 -5.44 -27.42 3.42
CA GLU A 340 -6.56 -28.11 4.04
C GLU A 340 -7.84 -27.76 3.30
N ASP A 341 -8.66 -28.75 2.99
CA ASP A 341 -9.92 -28.57 2.29
C ASP A 341 -11.05 -29.45 2.84
N GLY A 342 -12.26 -28.91 2.82
CA GLY A 342 -13.46 -29.52 3.37
C GLY A 342 -14.66 -28.59 3.20
N TYR A 343 -15.57 -28.60 4.17
CA TYR A 343 -16.79 -27.79 4.10
C TYR A 343 -17.29 -27.34 5.46
N ILE A 344 -18.27 -26.43 5.43
CA ILE A 344 -19.05 -26.00 6.57
C ILE A 344 -20.50 -26.40 6.36
N LEU A 345 -21.06 -27.13 7.32
CA LEU A 345 -22.49 -27.41 7.43
C LEU A 345 -22.92 -27.40 8.90
N ASP A 346 -22.81 -28.51 9.60
CA ASP A 346 -23.11 -28.63 11.03
C ASP A 346 -21.92 -28.22 11.90
N GLN A 347 -20.73 -28.30 11.33
CA GLN A 347 -19.45 -27.81 11.83
C GLN A 347 -18.51 -27.52 10.64
N ARG A 348 -17.31 -27.05 10.94
CA ARG A 348 -16.24 -26.88 9.96
C ARG A 348 -15.36 -28.12 9.87
N TYR A 349 -15.44 -28.81 8.73
CA TYR A 349 -14.53 -29.85 8.31
C TYR A 349 -13.35 -29.23 7.55
N MET A 350 -12.12 -29.66 7.87
CA MET A 350 -10.88 -29.22 7.19
C MET A 350 -10.18 -30.38 6.48
N THR A 351 -10.90 -31.48 6.29
CA THR A 351 -10.45 -32.68 5.59
C THR A 351 -11.61 -33.24 4.78
N GLY A 352 -11.29 -34.06 3.78
CA GLY A 352 -12.29 -34.80 3.00
C GLY A 352 -12.62 -34.18 1.64
N GLY A 353 -12.08 -33.00 1.32
CA GLY A 353 -12.15 -32.45 -0.04
C GLY A 353 -11.20 -33.16 -1.02
N GLN A 354 -11.26 -32.76 -2.30
CA GLN A 354 -10.49 -33.36 -3.40
C GLN A 354 -8.99 -33.00 -3.41
N GLY A 355 -8.55 -32.12 -2.54
CA GLY A 355 -7.25 -31.48 -2.53
C GLY A 355 -7.16 -30.31 -3.52
N PHE A 356 -6.20 -29.43 -3.29
CA PHE A 356 -5.85 -28.35 -4.20
C PHE A 356 -4.36 -28.04 -4.07
N GLU A 357 -3.79 -27.41 -5.10
CA GLU A 357 -2.39 -27.01 -5.12
C GLU A 357 -2.26 -25.51 -4.86
N VAL A 358 -1.19 -25.10 -4.19
CA VAL A 358 -0.89 -23.69 -3.93
C VAL A 358 0.54 -23.36 -4.30
N ASP A 359 0.72 -22.31 -5.09
CA ASP A 359 1.98 -21.60 -5.24
C ASP A 359 1.89 -20.27 -4.46
N ALA A 360 2.52 -20.22 -3.30
CA ALA A 360 2.54 -19.04 -2.44
C ALA A 360 3.97 -18.54 -2.27
N ARG A 361 4.14 -17.24 -2.45
CA ARG A 361 5.44 -16.58 -2.37
C ARG A 361 5.28 -15.20 -1.75
N ASN A 362 6.23 -14.84 -0.90
CA ASN A 362 6.40 -13.47 -0.46
C ASN A 362 7.53 -12.85 -1.29
N GLU A 363 7.17 -11.94 -2.18
CA GLU A 363 8.07 -11.28 -3.10
C GLU A 363 8.15 -9.80 -2.69
N GLY A 364 9.25 -9.50 -1.99
CA GLY A 364 9.58 -8.24 -1.30
C GLY A 364 8.38 -7.51 -0.70
N GLY A 365 7.86 -8.11 0.37
CA GLY A 365 6.78 -7.57 1.18
C GLY A 365 5.44 -7.63 0.45
N ASN A 366 5.28 -8.51 -0.53
CA ASN A 366 3.99 -8.80 -1.15
C ASN A 366 3.76 -10.29 -1.17
N TRP A 367 2.68 -10.73 -0.56
CA TRP A 367 2.19 -12.08 -0.75
C TRP A 367 1.56 -12.18 -2.14
N ILE A 368 1.98 -13.20 -2.89
CA ILE A 368 1.33 -13.66 -4.11
C ILE A 368 0.97 -15.11 -3.88
N VAL A 369 -0.32 -15.41 -3.91
CA VAL A 369 -0.83 -16.76 -3.69
C VAL A 369 -1.67 -17.14 -4.89
N VAL A 370 -1.26 -18.20 -5.60
CA VAL A 370 -2.04 -18.82 -6.67
C VAL A 370 -2.54 -20.15 -6.17
N MET A 371 -3.86 -20.35 -6.17
CA MET A 371 -4.50 -21.61 -5.85
C MET A 371 -4.97 -22.28 -7.15
N LYS A 372 -4.73 -23.58 -7.29
CA LYS A 372 -5.22 -24.40 -8.39
C LYS A 372 -6.09 -25.52 -7.82
N ARG A 373 -7.35 -25.55 -8.24
CA ARG A 373 -8.35 -26.54 -7.80
C ARG A 373 -9.05 -27.12 -9.02
N LYS A 374 -9.29 -28.42 -9.03
CA LYS A 374 -10.11 -29.04 -10.08
C LYS A 374 -11.54 -28.51 -10.04
N LEU A 375 -12.17 -28.40 -11.20
CA LEU A 375 -13.55 -27.94 -11.31
C LEU A 375 -14.53 -29.01 -10.87
N VAL A 376 -14.30 -30.25 -11.28
CA VAL A 376 -15.17 -31.40 -10.98
C VAL A 376 -14.64 -32.13 -9.76
N SER A 377 -15.48 -32.24 -8.72
CA SER A 377 -15.21 -33.05 -7.54
C SER A 377 -16.19 -34.20 -7.42
N ASP A 378 -15.70 -35.36 -7.00
CA ASP A 378 -16.49 -36.54 -6.61
C ASP A 378 -16.62 -36.66 -5.08
N LYS A 379 -16.12 -35.69 -4.31
CA LYS A 379 -16.12 -35.72 -2.85
C LYS A 379 -17.38 -35.06 -2.29
N ALA A 380 -17.95 -35.67 -1.25
CA ALA A 380 -19.08 -35.09 -0.54
C ALA A 380 -18.65 -33.83 0.20
N GLY A 381 -19.42 -32.75 0.07
CA GLY A 381 -19.06 -31.47 0.66
C GLY A 381 -17.95 -30.73 -0.12
N ASP A 382 -17.76 -31.02 -1.40
CA ASP A 382 -16.83 -30.30 -2.27
C ASP A 382 -17.53 -29.98 -3.59
N LEU A 383 -17.57 -28.71 -3.96
CA LEU A 383 -18.46 -28.26 -5.04
C LEU A 383 -17.92 -28.63 -6.42
N SER A 384 -18.74 -29.29 -7.23
CA SER A 384 -18.48 -29.32 -8.67
C SER A 384 -18.86 -27.97 -9.30
N LEU A 385 -17.87 -27.30 -9.90
CA LEU A 385 -17.99 -25.98 -10.51
C LEU A 385 -18.30 -26.11 -12.00
N ALA A 386 -19.57 -26.01 -12.34
CA ALA A 386 -20.06 -25.99 -13.71
C ALA A 386 -19.88 -24.60 -14.33
N MET A 387 -19.47 -24.58 -15.60
CA MET A 387 -19.15 -23.36 -16.35
C MET A 387 -20.36 -22.44 -16.56
N ASP A 388 -21.58 -22.98 -16.54
CA ASP A 388 -22.83 -22.26 -16.77
C ASP A 388 -23.50 -21.75 -15.49
N LYS A 389 -22.84 -21.91 -14.33
CA LYS A 389 -23.37 -21.51 -13.03
C LYS A 389 -22.62 -20.33 -12.43
N VAL A 390 -23.32 -19.63 -11.55
CA VAL A 390 -22.78 -18.57 -10.70
C VAL A 390 -22.64 -19.11 -9.28
N TYR A 391 -21.52 -18.78 -8.66
CA TYR A 391 -21.14 -19.24 -7.32
C TYR A 391 -20.95 -18.05 -6.39
N ASN A 392 -21.27 -18.24 -5.12
CA ASN A 392 -20.98 -17.28 -4.06
C ASN A 392 -19.54 -17.49 -3.60
N PHE A 393 -18.76 -16.41 -3.62
CA PHE A 393 -17.34 -16.39 -3.35
C PHE A 393 -17.01 -15.42 -2.23
N GLY A 394 -16.18 -15.84 -1.29
CA GLY A 394 -15.58 -14.95 -0.31
C GLY A 394 -14.33 -15.56 0.28
N PHE A 395 -13.52 -14.74 0.93
CA PHE A 395 -12.24 -15.18 1.47
C PHE A 395 -11.83 -14.37 2.70
N ALA A 396 -10.89 -14.95 3.44
CA ALA A 396 -10.35 -14.39 4.66
C ALA A 396 -8.84 -14.58 4.71
N ILE A 397 -8.17 -13.60 5.31
CA ILE A 397 -6.73 -13.64 5.58
C ILE A 397 -6.54 -13.50 7.08
N HIS A 398 -5.98 -14.54 7.69
CA HIS A 398 -5.30 -14.36 8.97
C HIS A 398 -3.92 -13.80 8.65
N ASP A 399 -3.78 -12.48 8.75
CA ASP A 399 -2.51 -11.78 8.59
C ASP A 399 -1.80 -11.65 9.95
N ASP A 400 -0.50 -11.40 9.92
CA ASP A 400 0.28 -11.08 11.12
C ASP A 400 0.15 -12.10 12.26
N TYR A 401 0.38 -13.38 11.95
CA TYR A 401 0.29 -14.50 12.90
C TYR A 401 -1.05 -14.59 13.64
N SER A 402 -2.11 -14.00 13.09
CA SER A 402 -3.42 -13.99 13.75
C SER A 402 -4.10 -15.35 13.67
N ASN A 403 -5.05 -15.57 14.58
CA ASN A 403 -5.83 -16.78 14.62
C ASN A 403 -7.27 -16.50 15.06
N ALA A 404 -8.13 -17.52 14.97
CA ALA A 404 -9.53 -17.45 15.41
C ALA A 404 -10.28 -16.26 14.79
N ARG A 405 -11.01 -15.46 15.59
CA ARG A 405 -11.78 -14.31 15.09
C ARG A 405 -10.94 -13.13 14.60
N PHE A 406 -9.63 -13.13 14.82
CA PHE A 406 -8.77 -11.97 14.57
C PHE A 406 -8.27 -11.81 13.12
N HIS A 407 -9.03 -12.32 12.15
CA HIS A 407 -8.73 -12.25 10.72
C HIS A 407 -9.29 -11.00 10.06
N HIS A 408 -8.86 -10.76 8.83
CA HIS A 408 -9.54 -9.87 7.89
C HIS A 408 -10.38 -10.70 6.94
N VAL A 409 -11.52 -10.18 6.53
CA VAL A 409 -12.52 -10.93 5.76
C VAL A 409 -13.16 -10.07 4.68
N SER A 410 -13.51 -10.70 3.56
CA SER A 410 -14.17 -10.06 2.44
C SER A 410 -15.68 -9.97 2.66
N LEU A 411 -16.35 -9.10 1.90
CA LEU A 411 -17.79 -9.22 1.69
C LEU A 411 -18.09 -10.43 0.77
N GLY A 412 -19.38 -10.71 0.52
CA GLY A 412 -19.82 -11.76 -0.41
C GLY A 412 -19.84 -11.29 -1.86
N TYR A 413 -19.09 -11.98 -2.72
CA TYR A 413 -18.96 -11.72 -4.16
C TYR A 413 -19.53 -12.87 -4.98
N LYS A 414 -19.79 -12.63 -6.27
CA LYS A 414 -20.20 -13.65 -7.23
C LYS A 414 -19.05 -14.02 -8.14
N LEU A 415 -18.86 -15.32 -8.32
CA LEU A 415 -17.89 -15.94 -9.21
C LEU A 415 -18.62 -16.66 -10.36
N ALA A 416 -18.23 -16.40 -11.60
CA ALA A 416 -18.72 -17.13 -12.77
C ALA A 416 -17.57 -17.43 -13.73
N PHE A 417 -17.85 -18.18 -14.80
CA PHE A 417 -16.89 -18.56 -15.83
C PHE A 417 -17.27 -17.93 -17.16
N ASP A 418 -16.31 -17.25 -17.81
CA ASP A 418 -16.48 -16.60 -19.12
C ASP A 418 -17.80 -15.80 -19.27
N SER A 419 -18.32 -15.23 -18.18
CA SER A 419 -19.65 -14.63 -18.14
C SER A 419 -19.60 -13.14 -18.48
N ALA A 420 -20.56 -12.69 -19.29
CA ALA A 420 -20.81 -11.27 -19.54
C ALA A 420 -22.01 -10.73 -18.74
N ALA A 421 -22.55 -11.52 -17.81
CA ALA A 421 -23.69 -11.11 -17.00
C ALA A 421 -23.32 -9.99 -16.01
N ASP A 422 -24.24 -9.03 -15.83
CA ASP A 422 -24.12 -8.01 -14.81
C ASP A 422 -24.18 -8.62 -13.40
N GLY A 423 -23.51 -7.99 -12.43
CA GLY A 423 -23.49 -8.44 -11.03
C GLY A 423 -22.56 -9.63 -10.76
N ILE A 424 -21.63 -9.93 -11.67
CA ILE A 424 -20.50 -10.84 -11.45
C ILE A 424 -19.25 -10.02 -11.13
N GLU A 425 -18.71 -10.17 -9.93
CA GLU A 425 -17.54 -9.40 -9.51
C GLU A 425 -16.22 -10.12 -9.77
N ILE A 426 -16.24 -11.46 -9.86
CA ILE A 426 -15.08 -12.29 -10.16
C ILE A 426 -15.41 -13.18 -11.34
N ASN A 427 -14.79 -12.92 -12.49
CA ASN A 427 -14.99 -13.73 -13.69
C ASN A 427 -13.74 -14.58 -13.94
N ALA A 428 -13.86 -15.90 -13.81
CA ALA A 428 -12.82 -16.82 -14.20
C ALA A 428 -12.79 -16.90 -15.72
N VAL A 429 -11.72 -16.40 -16.33
CA VAL A 429 -11.56 -16.39 -17.79
C VAL A 429 -10.73 -17.56 -18.28
N LYS A 430 -11.08 -18.10 -19.46
CA LYS A 430 -10.33 -19.22 -20.03
C LYS A 430 -8.87 -18.87 -20.33
N ARG A 431 -7.91 -19.64 -19.82
CA ARG A 431 -6.46 -19.54 -20.10
C ARG A 431 -5.85 -20.92 -20.23
N GLU A 432 -4.95 -21.10 -21.20
CA GLU A 432 -4.18 -22.33 -21.29
C GLU A 432 -3.07 -22.32 -20.25
N ALA A 433 -2.99 -23.36 -19.42
CA ALA A 433 -1.84 -23.58 -18.57
C ALA A 433 -0.68 -24.05 -19.44
N ALA A 434 0.40 -23.26 -19.53
CA ALA A 434 1.59 -23.69 -20.24
C ALA A 434 2.14 -24.98 -19.60
N ALA A 435 2.39 -26.01 -20.41
CA ALA A 435 3.02 -27.24 -19.93
C ALA A 435 4.36 -26.90 -19.24
N PRO A 436 4.75 -27.58 -18.15
CA PRO A 436 6.03 -27.34 -17.50
C PRO A 436 7.14 -27.60 -18.52
N VAL A 437 7.73 -26.52 -19.04
CA VAL A 437 8.74 -26.60 -20.09
C VAL A 437 10.02 -27.14 -19.44
N ALA A 438 10.42 -28.35 -19.83
CA ALA A 438 11.75 -28.87 -19.54
C ALA A 438 12.77 -27.86 -20.07
N ALA A 439 13.67 -27.41 -19.19
CA ALA A 439 14.67 -26.39 -19.49
C ALA A 439 15.51 -26.79 -20.72
N THR A 440 15.18 -26.24 -21.88
CA THR A 440 16.04 -26.25 -23.05
C THR A 440 17.06 -25.14 -22.90
N THR A 441 18.32 -25.55 -22.91
CA THR A 441 19.50 -24.67 -22.97
C THR A 441 19.38 -23.71 -24.13
N ALA A 442 19.17 -22.43 -23.84
CA ALA A 442 19.27 -21.36 -24.83
C ALA A 442 20.74 -21.11 -25.18
N ALA A 443 21.06 -21.18 -26.47
CA ALA A 443 22.34 -20.82 -27.05
C ALA A 443 22.60 -19.30 -26.91
N PRO A 444 23.87 -18.86 -26.84
CA PRO A 444 24.22 -17.50 -26.44
C PRO A 444 23.89 -16.50 -27.55
N ALA A 445 23.09 -15.49 -27.22
CA ALA A 445 22.93 -14.30 -28.05
C ALA A 445 24.13 -13.37 -27.84
N ALA A 446 24.69 -12.89 -28.97
CA ALA A 446 25.91 -12.10 -29.01
C ALA A 446 25.80 -10.79 -28.21
N ALA A 447 26.82 -10.55 -27.38
CA ALA A 447 26.95 -9.36 -26.54
C ALA A 447 27.16 -8.08 -27.38
N ALA A 448 26.34 -7.08 -27.11
CA ALA A 448 26.68 -5.68 -27.34
C ALA A 448 27.48 -5.14 -26.13
N PRO A 449 28.41 -4.19 -26.31
CA PRO A 449 29.42 -3.90 -25.31
C PRO A 449 28.81 -3.18 -24.10
N SER A 450 28.96 -3.79 -22.93
CA SER A 450 28.78 -3.16 -21.63
C SER A 450 29.91 -2.15 -21.41
N ALA A 451 29.54 -0.90 -21.13
CA ALA A 451 30.47 0.05 -20.52
C ALA A 451 30.79 -0.44 -19.11
N ALA A 452 32.07 -0.70 -18.86
CA ALA A 452 32.58 -1.20 -17.59
C ALA A 452 32.30 -0.20 -16.44
N ALA A 453 31.73 -0.69 -15.35
CA ALA A 453 31.68 0.00 -14.07
C ALA A 453 32.84 -0.48 -13.18
N ALA A 454 33.51 0.46 -12.52
CA ALA A 454 34.48 0.21 -11.46
C ALA A 454 33.75 -0.38 -10.24
N GLY A 455 34.36 -1.37 -9.57
CA GLY A 455 33.82 -1.91 -8.32
C GLY A 455 33.72 -0.83 -7.23
N SER A 456 32.61 -0.81 -6.49
CA SER A 456 32.42 0.07 -5.33
C SER A 456 33.50 -0.19 -4.28
N THR A 457 34.22 0.85 -3.86
CA THR A 457 35.20 0.82 -2.75
C THR A 457 34.56 1.11 -1.39
N ILE A 458 33.26 1.44 -1.34
CA ILE A 458 32.53 1.74 -0.10
C ILE A 458 31.90 0.43 0.42
N ASN A 459 32.43 -0.10 1.52
CA ASN A 459 31.97 -1.34 2.15
C ASN A 459 31.23 -1.03 3.46
N VAL A 460 29.92 -1.27 3.50
CA VAL A 460 29.01 -0.95 4.62
C VAL A 460 28.06 -2.13 4.83
N ASP A 461 27.81 -2.50 6.09
CA ASP A 461 26.87 -3.57 6.43
C ASP A 461 25.44 -3.02 6.55
N TRP A 462 24.66 -3.08 5.47
CA TRP A 462 23.30 -2.53 5.47
C TRP A 462 22.30 -3.31 6.33
N SER A 463 22.66 -4.44 6.94
CA SER A 463 21.71 -5.28 7.69
C SER A 463 21.15 -4.63 8.96
N LYS A 464 21.83 -3.60 9.49
CA LYS A 464 21.44 -2.84 10.69
C LYS A 464 21.14 -1.37 10.42
N ALA A 465 21.22 -0.94 9.15
CA ALA A 465 20.94 0.45 8.80
C ALA A 465 19.47 0.79 9.07
N GLY A 466 19.20 2.04 9.44
CA GLY A 466 17.84 2.54 9.43
C GLY A 466 17.32 2.52 8.00
N ASN A 467 16.08 2.07 7.79
CA ASN A 467 15.49 2.00 6.46
C ASN A 467 14.18 2.77 6.42
N ARG A 468 14.01 3.59 5.38
CA ARG A 468 12.73 4.21 5.05
C ARG A 468 12.54 4.24 3.54
N THR A 469 11.34 3.88 3.09
CA THR A 469 10.93 4.19 1.72
C THR A 469 10.38 5.61 1.65
N VAL A 470 11.02 6.46 0.86
CA VAL A 470 10.62 7.84 0.60
C VAL A 470 10.08 7.94 -0.82
N THR A 471 8.84 8.43 -0.97
CA THR A 471 8.28 8.70 -2.30
C THR A 471 8.65 10.11 -2.72
N LEU A 472 9.30 10.27 -3.87
CA LEU A 472 9.54 11.57 -4.49
C LEU A 472 8.41 11.85 -5.45
N LEU A 473 7.96 13.10 -5.53
CA LEU A 473 6.98 13.53 -6.52
C LEU A 473 7.60 14.46 -7.56
N TYR A 474 7.03 14.47 -8.75
CA TYR A 474 7.23 15.54 -9.72
C TYR A 474 6.45 16.79 -9.25
N PRO A 475 7.12 17.91 -8.91
CA PRO A 475 6.46 19.04 -8.26
C PRO A 475 5.86 20.05 -9.25
N GLY A 476 6.09 19.89 -10.56
CA GLY A 476 5.64 20.84 -11.58
C GLY A 476 6.23 22.24 -11.37
N GLU A 477 5.35 23.24 -11.24
CA GLU A 477 5.66 24.66 -11.05
C GLU A 477 5.34 25.14 -9.62
N THR A 478 5.30 24.23 -8.64
CA THR A 478 5.03 24.56 -7.23
C THR A 478 6.27 25.10 -6.50
N SER A 479 6.32 26.42 -6.27
CA SER A 479 7.35 27.07 -5.45
C SER A 479 6.90 27.24 -3.99
N ILE A 480 7.78 27.75 -3.14
CA ILE A 480 7.41 28.13 -1.76
C ILE A 480 6.30 29.20 -1.73
N GLU A 481 6.31 30.18 -2.65
CA GLU A 481 5.23 31.18 -2.74
C GLU A 481 3.86 30.56 -3.05
N TRP A 482 3.86 29.50 -3.86
CA TRP A 482 2.65 28.74 -4.15
C TRP A 482 2.14 28.03 -2.90
N VAL A 483 3.02 27.38 -2.13
CA VAL A 483 2.69 26.72 -0.86
C VAL A 483 2.10 27.70 0.15
N MET A 484 2.64 28.93 0.19
CA MET A 484 2.23 30.00 1.10
C MET A 484 0.99 30.79 0.64
N THR A 485 0.44 30.49 -0.54
CA THR A 485 -0.72 31.20 -1.09
C THR A 485 -1.98 30.35 -0.99
N GLY A 486 -2.89 30.72 -0.07
CA GLY A 486 -4.12 29.97 0.20
C GLY A 486 -5.08 29.78 -0.98
N LYS A 487 -5.02 30.66 -1.99
CA LYS A 487 -5.77 30.50 -3.25
C LYS A 487 -5.25 29.32 -4.08
N ASP A 488 -3.95 29.07 -4.00
CA ASP A 488 -3.26 28.12 -4.87
C ASP A 488 -3.09 26.76 -4.17
N HIS A 489 -2.83 26.80 -2.86
CA HIS A 489 -2.59 25.67 -1.98
C HIS A 489 -3.43 25.73 -0.69
N GLY A 490 -4.25 24.70 -0.44
CA GLY A 490 -5.13 24.65 0.74
C GLY A 490 -4.39 24.57 2.08
N GLY A 491 -3.14 24.10 2.09
CA GLY A 491 -2.29 23.98 3.27
C GLY A 491 -1.54 25.26 3.69
N ALA A 492 -1.75 26.39 3.00
CA ALA A 492 -1.00 27.62 3.27
C ALA A 492 -1.12 28.12 4.72
N ARG A 493 -2.34 28.08 5.30
CA ARG A 493 -2.57 28.52 6.68
C ARG A 493 -1.96 27.56 7.72
N PRO A 494 -2.18 26.24 7.64
CA PRO A 494 -1.47 25.25 8.48
C PRO A 494 0.05 25.42 8.44
N PHE A 495 0.62 25.64 7.26
CA PHE A 495 2.07 25.83 7.09
C PHE A 495 2.58 27.14 7.74
N MET A 496 1.95 28.27 7.43
CA MET A 496 2.43 29.59 7.84
C MET A 496 2.15 29.91 9.31
N ILE A 497 0.99 29.48 9.82
CA ILE A 497 0.51 29.85 11.16
C ILE A 497 0.56 28.64 12.11
N GLY A 498 0.22 27.44 11.61
CA GLY A 498 0.18 26.22 12.41
C GLY A 498 1.56 25.62 12.68
N GLY A 499 2.54 25.87 11.81
CA GLY A 499 3.84 25.20 11.90
C GLY A 499 3.84 23.77 11.36
N ASP A 500 2.78 23.37 10.65
CA ASP A 500 2.67 22.02 10.12
C ASP A 500 3.71 21.77 9.03
N ARG A 501 4.31 20.57 9.06
CA ARG A 501 5.29 20.10 8.07
C ARG A 501 4.55 19.56 6.85
N CYS A 502 5.21 19.57 5.69
CA CYS A 502 4.63 18.96 4.50
C CYS A 502 4.28 17.46 4.72
N THR A 503 5.11 16.72 5.46
CA THR A 503 4.89 15.31 5.77
C THR A 503 3.64 15.08 6.65
N THR A 504 3.26 16.03 7.49
CA THR A 504 2.06 15.95 8.33
C THR A 504 0.79 15.73 7.51
N CYS A 505 0.70 16.38 6.34
CA CYS A 505 -0.46 16.27 5.46
C CYS A 505 -0.25 15.33 4.27
N HIS A 506 0.96 15.32 3.70
CA HIS A 506 1.18 14.79 2.36
C HIS A 506 1.94 13.45 2.30
N ASP A 507 2.52 12.95 3.40
CA ASP A 507 3.42 11.77 3.36
C ASP A 507 2.75 10.56 2.67
N LYS A 508 1.44 10.36 2.90
CA LYS A 508 0.65 9.24 2.35
C LYS A 508 0.07 9.47 0.96
N GLU A 509 0.08 10.70 0.43
CA GLU A 509 -0.51 11.04 -0.87
C GLU A 509 0.51 11.56 -1.89
N THR A 510 1.80 11.45 -1.56
CA THR A 510 2.91 11.99 -2.37
C THR A 510 2.89 11.52 -3.84
N ALA A 511 2.61 10.24 -4.08
CA ALA A 511 2.51 9.70 -5.44
C ALA A 511 1.33 10.30 -6.22
N ASP A 512 0.17 10.46 -5.57
CA ASP A 512 -1.04 11.02 -6.19
C ASP A 512 -0.87 12.50 -6.52
N MET A 513 -0.15 13.25 -5.70
CA MET A 513 0.24 14.62 -6.02
C MET A 513 1.07 14.65 -7.31
N GLY A 514 2.12 13.82 -7.39
CA GLY A 514 2.96 13.71 -8.57
C GLY A 514 2.18 13.38 -9.85
N LYS A 515 1.19 12.49 -9.77
CA LYS A 515 0.28 12.14 -10.88
C LYS A 515 -0.52 13.34 -11.37
N LYS A 516 -1.06 14.16 -10.47
CA LYS A 516 -1.80 15.39 -10.84
C LYS A 516 -0.89 16.44 -11.47
N MET A 517 0.35 16.57 -11.00
CA MET A 517 1.32 17.52 -11.57
C MET A 517 1.76 17.10 -12.97
N VAL A 518 2.14 15.83 -13.16
CA VAL A 518 2.73 15.40 -14.44
C VAL A 518 1.74 15.38 -15.60
N THR A 519 0.44 15.25 -15.30
CA THR A 519 -0.65 15.32 -16.29
C THR A 519 -1.08 16.75 -16.63
N GLY A 520 -0.58 17.76 -15.92
CA GLY A 520 -1.06 19.14 -16.04
C GLY A 520 -2.40 19.40 -15.35
N ALA A 521 -2.99 18.40 -14.66
CA ALA A 521 -4.23 18.58 -13.91
C ALA A 521 -4.08 19.57 -12.74
N LYS A 522 -2.85 19.78 -12.26
CA LYS A 522 -2.50 20.78 -11.25
C LYS A 522 -1.10 21.33 -11.51
N ALA A 523 -0.93 22.65 -11.37
CA ALA A 523 0.35 23.36 -11.25
C ALA A 523 1.49 22.90 -12.19
N GLU A 524 1.16 22.56 -13.44
CA GLU A 524 2.11 22.33 -14.51
C GLU A 524 1.51 22.82 -15.83
N SER A 525 2.08 23.89 -16.38
CA SER A 525 1.62 24.47 -17.65
C SER A 525 2.15 23.75 -18.89
N LYS A 526 3.21 22.94 -18.76
CA LYS A 526 3.90 22.26 -19.87
C LYS A 526 4.21 20.80 -19.52
N PRO A 527 3.18 19.94 -19.39
CA PRO A 527 3.38 18.53 -19.05
C PRO A 527 4.22 17.81 -20.12
N ILE A 528 5.07 16.87 -19.68
CA ILE A 528 5.88 16.03 -20.56
C ILE A 528 5.15 14.69 -20.72
N PRO A 529 4.65 14.35 -21.92
CA PRO A 529 3.96 13.09 -22.15
C PRO A 529 4.84 11.89 -21.75
N GLY A 530 4.26 10.95 -20.98
CA GLY A 530 4.96 9.75 -20.54
C GLY A 530 5.91 9.94 -19.35
N LYS A 531 6.17 11.17 -18.88
CA LYS A 531 6.99 11.38 -17.69
C LYS A 531 6.30 10.78 -16.47
N ARG A 532 7.05 10.04 -15.65
CA ARG A 532 6.51 9.47 -14.40
C ARG A 532 6.21 10.56 -13.37
N GLY A 533 5.11 10.41 -12.64
CA GLY A 533 4.68 11.37 -11.62
C GLY A 533 5.45 11.25 -10.29
N SER A 534 6.00 10.08 -9.97
CA SER A 534 6.67 9.82 -8.70
C SER A 534 7.75 8.74 -8.82
N ILE A 535 8.66 8.73 -7.85
CA ILE A 535 9.72 7.71 -7.72
C ILE A 535 9.70 7.18 -6.29
N PRO A 536 9.41 5.89 -6.05
CA PRO A 536 9.68 5.27 -4.75
C PRO A 536 11.18 5.07 -4.60
N VAL A 537 11.77 5.61 -3.54
CA VAL A 537 13.21 5.48 -3.25
C VAL A 537 13.37 4.86 -1.88
N SER A 538 14.04 3.71 -1.80
CA SER A 538 14.50 3.17 -0.51
C SER A 538 15.73 3.95 -0.08
N VAL A 539 15.70 4.45 1.16
CA VAL A 539 16.80 5.17 1.80
C VAL A 539 17.25 4.35 3.00
N ASP A 540 18.47 3.79 2.92
CA ASP A 540 19.14 3.22 4.07
C ASP A 540 20.13 4.23 4.65
N SER A 541 20.17 4.36 5.97
CA SER A 541 21.01 5.34 6.67
C SER A 541 21.78 4.70 7.83
N THR A 542 23.07 4.98 7.90
CA THR A 542 23.97 4.49 8.96
C THR A 542 25.18 5.40 9.14
N HIS A 543 25.89 5.27 10.26
CA HIS A 543 27.14 5.97 10.52
C HIS A 543 28.13 5.11 11.31
N ASP A 544 29.41 5.45 11.23
CA ASP A 544 30.50 4.86 12.04
C ASP A 544 31.06 5.83 13.09
N GLY A 545 30.41 6.99 13.25
CA GLY A 545 30.87 8.09 14.12
C GLY A 545 31.87 9.05 13.47
N GLU A 546 32.40 8.73 12.29
CA GLU A 546 33.21 9.64 11.46
C GLU A 546 32.47 10.04 10.17
N TYR A 547 31.74 9.11 9.55
CA TYR A 547 31.02 9.27 8.28
C TYR A 547 29.54 8.94 8.43
N LEU A 548 28.73 9.69 7.70
CA LEU A 548 27.35 9.33 7.34
C LEU A 548 27.38 8.53 6.03
N TYR A 549 26.66 7.42 6.02
CA TYR A 549 26.41 6.61 4.84
C TYR A 549 24.92 6.61 4.53
N LEU A 550 24.57 6.96 3.29
CA LEU A 550 23.22 6.88 2.77
C LEU A 550 23.20 6.02 1.51
N ARG A 551 22.34 5.00 1.46
CA ARG A 551 22.08 4.23 0.23
C ARG A 551 20.70 4.57 -0.29
N PHE A 552 20.65 5.02 -1.54
CA PHE A 552 19.43 5.33 -2.27
C PHE A 552 19.23 4.28 -3.36
N SER A 553 18.05 3.64 -3.39
CA SER A 553 17.72 2.67 -4.43
C SER A 553 16.35 2.93 -5.04
N TRP A 554 16.28 2.93 -6.38
CA TRP A 554 15.03 3.16 -7.11
C TRP A 554 15.06 2.62 -8.54
N PRO A 555 13.89 2.30 -9.14
CA PRO A 555 13.84 1.85 -10.52
C PRO A 555 14.16 2.98 -11.50
N ALA A 556 15.00 2.68 -12.49
CA ALA A 556 15.24 3.53 -13.65
C ALA A 556 13.93 3.72 -14.45
N GLY A 557 13.66 4.95 -14.89
CA GLY A 557 12.52 5.25 -15.76
C GLY A 557 12.82 4.96 -17.22
N GLU A 558 11.76 4.75 -18.01
CA GLU A 558 11.84 4.84 -19.47
C GLU A 558 11.98 6.30 -19.91
N HIS A 559 12.62 6.53 -21.06
CA HIS A 559 12.79 7.88 -21.57
C HIS A 559 11.49 8.46 -22.10
N ALA A 560 11.07 9.59 -21.52
CA ALA A 560 9.95 10.41 -21.93
C ALA A 560 10.47 11.71 -22.58
N PRO A 561 10.50 11.80 -23.93
CA PRO A 561 11.06 12.94 -24.63
C PRO A 561 10.36 14.25 -24.26
N ALA A 562 11.12 15.25 -23.82
CA ALA A 562 10.60 16.58 -23.55
C ALA A 562 10.26 17.28 -24.89
N PRO A 563 8.99 17.62 -25.17
CA PRO A 563 8.58 18.10 -26.49
C PRO A 563 9.12 19.49 -26.85
N PHE A 564 9.67 20.21 -25.88
CA PHE A 564 10.24 21.54 -26.02
C PHE A 564 11.78 21.54 -26.04
N VAL A 565 12.42 20.37 -26.15
CA VAL A 565 13.87 20.21 -26.25
C VAL A 565 14.22 19.42 -27.50
N ASP A 566 15.14 19.93 -28.31
CA ASP A 566 15.64 19.21 -29.47
C ASP A 566 16.37 17.92 -29.03
N GLY A 567 16.04 16.80 -29.67
CA GLY A 567 16.48 15.46 -29.23
C GLY A 567 15.82 14.93 -27.94
N GLY A 568 14.87 15.65 -27.34
CA GLY A 568 14.03 15.18 -26.24
C GLY A 568 14.70 15.07 -24.85
N LYS A 569 16.02 15.26 -24.75
CA LYS A 569 16.81 15.14 -23.50
C LYS A 569 17.29 16.50 -23.03
N MET A 570 16.91 16.90 -21.80
CA MET A 570 17.32 18.20 -21.24
C MET A 570 18.80 18.24 -20.84
N ASP A 571 19.33 17.10 -20.40
CA ASP A 571 20.72 16.89 -20.01
C ASP A 571 21.21 15.55 -20.60
N PRO A 572 21.55 15.52 -21.90
CA PRO A 572 21.86 14.28 -22.62
C PRO A 572 23.03 13.48 -22.02
N ASP A 573 23.94 14.17 -21.34
CA ASP A 573 25.14 13.55 -20.75
C ASP A 573 24.82 12.80 -19.45
N ASN A 574 23.72 13.13 -18.76
CA ASN A 574 23.43 12.61 -17.43
C ASN A 574 22.06 11.94 -17.37
N PRO A 575 21.98 10.60 -17.55
CA PRO A 575 20.75 9.84 -17.42
C PRO A 575 20.01 10.11 -16.10
N MET A 576 20.77 10.25 -15.01
CA MET A 576 20.26 10.68 -13.72
C MET A 576 21.22 11.63 -12.99
N LYS A 577 20.67 12.40 -12.05
CA LYS A 577 21.42 13.10 -11.00
C LYS A 577 20.70 12.92 -9.67
N LEU A 578 21.45 12.73 -8.58
CA LEU A 578 20.93 12.70 -7.22
C LEU A 578 21.49 13.90 -6.46
N ALA A 579 20.63 14.73 -5.88
CA ALA A 579 21.03 15.84 -5.02
C ALA A 579 20.45 15.65 -3.61
N VAL A 580 21.28 15.77 -2.58
CA VAL A 580 20.92 15.63 -1.17
C VAL A 580 21.17 16.97 -0.49
N MET A 581 20.23 17.44 0.33
CA MET A 581 20.35 18.68 1.09
C MET A 581 20.25 18.45 2.59
N PHE A 582 21.05 19.19 3.33
CA PHE A 582 21.02 19.26 4.79
C PHE A 582 20.79 20.71 5.24
N SER A 583 20.02 20.88 6.32
CA SER A 583 19.96 22.18 7.01
C SER A 583 19.67 22.03 8.50
N THR A 584 19.82 23.13 9.23
CA THR A 584 19.33 23.26 10.61
C THR A 584 18.00 24.01 10.62
N ASP A 585 17.37 24.08 11.79
CA ASP A 585 16.14 24.88 11.98
C ASP A 585 16.42 26.39 12.04
N ALA A 586 17.67 26.83 11.90
CA ALA A 586 18.03 28.24 11.81
C ALA A 586 17.59 28.89 10.49
N VAL A 587 17.48 28.09 9.42
CA VAL A 587 16.98 28.56 8.11
C VAL A 587 15.45 28.57 8.11
N GLU A 588 14.87 29.71 7.75
CA GLU A 588 13.44 29.94 7.74
C GLU A 588 12.71 28.90 6.90
N TYR A 589 11.72 28.24 7.52
CA TYR A 589 10.91 27.16 6.98
C TYR A 589 11.64 25.86 6.65
N ALA A 590 12.94 25.72 6.89
CA ALA A 590 13.63 24.48 6.55
C ALA A 590 13.10 23.28 7.39
N ASP A 591 12.67 23.55 8.63
CA ASP A 591 12.00 22.62 9.55
C ASP A 591 10.73 21.96 8.98
N ARG A 592 10.03 22.67 8.08
CA ARG A 592 8.70 22.30 7.58
C ARG A 592 8.59 22.09 6.09
N ALA A 593 9.36 22.85 5.29
CA ALA A 593 9.37 22.81 3.84
C ALA A 593 10.53 21.99 3.26
N GLY A 594 11.58 21.72 4.06
CA GLY A 594 12.81 21.11 3.57
C GLY A 594 13.35 21.86 2.34
N CYS A 595 13.66 21.11 1.27
CA CYS A 595 14.21 21.66 0.03
C CYS A 595 13.31 22.70 -0.67
N TRP A 596 12.00 22.77 -0.38
CA TRP A 596 11.09 23.76 -0.99
C TRP A 596 11.42 25.19 -0.58
N GLY A 597 11.99 25.41 0.61
CA GLY A 597 12.38 26.75 1.07
C GLY A 597 13.36 27.46 0.12
N THR A 598 13.99 26.70 -0.78
CA THR A 598 14.94 27.21 -1.78
C THR A 598 14.34 27.40 -3.19
N CYS A 599 13.09 26.97 -3.39
CA CYS A 599 12.43 26.96 -4.70
C CYS A 599 11.47 28.14 -4.83
N HIS A 600 11.79 29.08 -5.72
CA HIS A 600 11.03 30.31 -5.93
C HIS A 600 10.45 30.38 -7.34
N HIS A 601 9.33 31.11 -7.50
CA HIS A 601 8.63 31.28 -8.79
C HIS A 601 9.45 32.02 -9.86
N ASP A 602 10.51 32.74 -9.47
CA ASP A 602 11.44 33.48 -10.32
C ASP A 602 12.75 32.73 -10.61
N ASN A 603 12.96 31.55 -10.01
CA ASN A 603 14.07 30.66 -10.38
C ASN A 603 13.99 30.29 -11.87
N ARG A 604 15.12 30.05 -12.52
CA ARG A 604 15.15 29.68 -13.94
C ARG A 604 14.14 28.57 -14.26
N THR A 605 13.47 28.71 -15.40
CA THR A 605 12.42 27.79 -15.91
C THR A 605 11.10 27.78 -15.13
N MET A 606 10.94 28.61 -14.10
CA MET A 606 9.68 28.80 -13.37
C MET A 606 8.82 29.92 -14.00
N PRO A 607 7.51 30.01 -13.69
CA PRO A 607 6.58 30.88 -14.40
C PRO A 607 6.91 32.39 -14.39
N ASP A 608 7.55 32.87 -13.33
CA ASP A 608 7.87 34.29 -13.15
C ASP A 608 9.36 34.60 -13.29
N THR A 609 10.14 33.70 -13.92
CA THR A 609 11.54 33.97 -14.27
C THR A 609 11.64 35.28 -15.09
N PRO A 610 12.44 36.27 -14.65
CA PRO A 610 12.76 37.44 -15.47
C PRO A 610 13.57 37.06 -16.71
N ASP A 611 13.45 37.84 -17.78
CA ASP A 611 14.27 37.64 -18.97
C ASP A 611 15.76 37.94 -18.69
N ALA A 612 16.64 37.36 -19.51
CA ALA A 612 18.08 37.44 -19.31
C ALA A 612 18.63 38.88 -19.39
N GLU A 613 18.03 39.76 -20.21
CA GLU A 613 18.46 41.16 -20.34
C GLU A 613 18.13 41.94 -19.06
N THR A 614 16.92 41.77 -18.53
CA THR A 614 16.50 42.33 -17.25
C THR A 614 17.41 41.88 -16.11
N VAL A 615 17.79 40.60 -16.06
CA VAL A 615 18.72 40.09 -15.04
C VAL A 615 20.10 40.69 -15.20
N ALA A 616 20.67 40.66 -16.41
CA ALA A 616 22.02 41.17 -16.69
C ALA A 616 22.16 42.67 -16.43
N GLY A 617 21.10 43.45 -16.63
CA GLY A 617 21.06 44.89 -16.33
C GLY A 617 20.85 45.25 -14.86
N SER A 618 20.62 44.27 -13.98
CA SER A 618 20.29 44.50 -12.58
C SER A 618 21.53 44.66 -11.68
N PRO A 619 21.42 45.35 -10.53
CA PRO A 619 22.48 45.35 -9.52
C PRO A 619 22.80 43.95 -8.96
N ALA A 620 21.82 43.02 -8.98
CA ALA A 620 22.02 41.66 -8.50
C ALA A 620 23.03 40.88 -9.36
N ALA A 621 23.11 41.15 -10.66
CA ALA A 621 24.08 40.51 -11.56
C ALA A 621 25.55 40.90 -11.27
N GLN A 622 25.79 41.92 -10.44
CA GLN A 622 27.14 42.26 -9.98
C GLN A 622 27.63 41.34 -8.85
N GLN A 623 26.71 40.66 -8.17
CA GLN A 623 27.00 39.80 -7.01
C GLN A 623 26.66 38.32 -7.27
N LEU A 624 25.72 38.03 -8.17
CA LEU A 624 25.28 36.67 -8.50
C LEU A 624 25.92 36.17 -9.80
N ASP A 625 26.16 34.86 -9.87
CA ASP A 625 26.46 34.18 -11.12
C ASP A 625 25.17 33.87 -11.86
N VAL A 626 24.88 34.67 -12.88
CA VAL A 626 23.67 34.56 -13.70
C VAL A 626 23.92 33.87 -15.04
N SER A 627 25.12 33.32 -15.27
CA SER A 627 25.51 32.67 -16.54
C SER A 627 24.58 31.50 -16.92
N HIS A 628 23.99 30.85 -15.92
CA HIS A 628 23.04 29.76 -16.08
C HIS A 628 21.62 30.12 -15.62
N GLY A 629 21.31 31.41 -15.58
CA GLY A 629 20.06 31.97 -15.05
C GLY A 629 19.96 31.88 -13.53
N LEU A 630 18.89 32.48 -12.98
CA LEU A 630 18.66 32.50 -11.53
C LEU A 630 18.49 31.09 -10.97
N THR A 631 19.22 30.79 -9.90
CA THR A 631 19.16 29.50 -9.22
C THR A 631 18.50 29.65 -7.84
N LYS A 632 18.35 28.51 -7.16
CA LYS A 632 17.78 28.41 -5.82
C LYS A 632 18.46 29.38 -4.85
N TYR A 633 17.69 29.99 -3.96
CA TYR A 633 18.15 30.89 -2.89
C TYR A 633 17.22 30.77 -1.68
N ILE A 634 17.61 31.27 -0.51
CA ILE A 634 16.76 31.29 0.70
C ILE A 634 16.35 32.71 1.09
N LYS A 635 15.32 32.84 1.93
CA LYS A 635 14.72 34.13 2.32
C LYS A 635 15.71 35.08 2.98
N GLU A 636 16.67 34.56 3.73
CA GLU A 636 17.69 35.27 4.48
C GLU A 636 18.57 36.12 3.58
N SER A 637 18.74 35.71 2.32
CA SER A 637 19.51 36.46 1.32
C SER A 637 18.73 37.63 0.69
N ARG A 638 17.43 37.75 0.95
CA ARG A 638 16.53 38.74 0.34
C ARG A 638 15.93 39.68 1.36
N SER A 639 15.90 40.97 1.03
CA SER A 639 15.19 41.98 1.82
C SER A 639 13.67 41.74 1.83
N ASP A 640 13.10 41.28 0.71
CA ASP A 640 11.66 40.97 0.58
C ASP A 640 11.42 39.84 -0.43
N ILE A 641 10.27 39.15 -0.32
CA ILE A 641 9.79 38.15 -1.29
C ILE A 641 8.30 38.40 -1.56
N GLU A 642 7.93 38.68 -2.81
CA GLU A 642 6.53 38.81 -3.21
C GLU A 642 5.88 37.42 -3.32
N VAL A 643 5.13 37.04 -2.28
CA VAL A 643 4.45 35.75 -2.20
C VAL A 643 3.13 35.73 -2.98
N GLN A 644 2.37 36.82 -2.96
CA GLN A 644 0.95 36.76 -3.31
C GLN A 644 0.72 36.86 -4.82
N GLY A 645 1.57 37.61 -5.54
CA GLY A 645 1.39 37.89 -6.97
C GLY A 645 0.12 38.69 -7.29
N ARG A 646 -0.39 39.46 -6.31
CA ARG A 646 -1.62 40.24 -6.47
C ARG A 646 -1.45 41.30 -7.54
N ARG A 647 -2.52 41.54 -8.30
CA ARG A 647 -2.57 42.57 -9.36
C ARG A 647 -1.50 42.37 -10.45
N GLY A 648 -1.16 41.12 -10.74
CA GLY A 648 -0.20 40.77 -11.80
C GLY A 648 1.27 40.98 -11.44
N LYS A 649 1.57 41.24 -10.16
CA LYS A 649 2.95 41.24 -9.68
C LYS A 649 3.59 39.87 -9.88
N LYS A 650 4.86 39.86 -10.29
CA LYS A 650 5.69 38.67 -10.39
C LYS A 650 6.10 38.20 -8.99
N ARG A 651 5.98 36.89 -8.75
CA ARG A 651 6.35 36.28 -7.48
C ARG A 651 7.85 36.04 -7.40
N GLY A 652 8.36 36.03 -6.17
CA GLY A 652 9.78 35.86 -5.87
C GLY A 652 10.44 37.14 -5.37
N GLY A 653 11.77 37.13 -5.34
CA GLY A 653 12.59 38.18 -4.75
C GLY A 653 14.00 38.24 -5.33
N TRP A 654 14.22 37.75 -6.56
CA TRP A 654 15.53 37.71 -7.22
C TRP A 654 16.23 39.08 -7.25
N ASP A 655 15.49 40.18 -7.39
CA ASP A 655 16.01 41.55 -7.46
C ASP A 655 16.12 42.23 -6.08
N LYS A 656 15.76 41.52 -5.00
CA LYS A 656 15.76 42.02 -3.62
C LYS A 656 16.96 41.54 -2.81
N LEU A 657 18.06 41.23 -3.49
CA LEU A 657 19.31 40.76 -2.91
C LEU A 657 19.82 41.74 -1.85
N LYS A 658 20.22 41.22 -0.68
CA LYS A 658 20.88 42.01 0.37
C LYS A 658 22.30 42.41 -0.01
N SER A 659 22.92 43.29 0.76
CA SER A 659 24.31 43.68 0.55
C SER A 659 25.28 42.52 0.83
N ALA A 660 26.47 42.57 0.24
CA ALA A 660 27.50 41.55 0.45
C ALA A 660 27.87 41.35 1.94
N ASP A 661 27.89 42.43 2.74
CA ASP A 661 28.17 42.36 4.18
C ASP A 661 27.06 41.64 4.96
N GLU A 662 25.80 41.87 4.59
CA GLU A 662 24.65 41.16 5.18
C GLU A 662 24.66 39.67 4.78
N LEU A 663 24.99 39.35 3.53
CA LEU A 663 25.12 37.97 3.06
C LEU A 663 26.25 37.24 3.78
N LYS A 664 27.39 37.91 3.95
CA LYS A 664 28.51 37.38 4.74
C LYS A 664 28.09 37.13 6.18
N THR A 665 27.37 38.07 6.80
CA THR A 665 26.87 37.92 8.17
C THR A 665 25.91 36.72 8.29
N ALA A 666 25.04 36.51 7.31
CA ALA A 666 24.15 35.35 7.28
C ALA A 666 24.92 34.03 7.13
N ALA A 667 25.92 33.99 6.23
CA ALA A 667 26.79 32.83 6.05
C ALA A 667 27.59 32.50 7.33
N ASP A 668 28.20 33.51 7.96
CA ASP A 668 28.93 33.36 9.23
C ASP A 668 28.03 32.87 10.38
N ALA A 669 26.72 33.16 10.31
CA ALA A 669 25.71 32.69 11.25
C ALA A 669 25.17 31.29 10.93
N GLY A 670 25.67 30.62 9.88
CA GLY A 670 25.21 29.29 9.47
C GLY A 670 23.85 29.26 8.78
N LEU A 671 23.39 30.40 8.26
CA LEU A 671 22.12 30.51 7.54
C LEU A 671 22.30 30.11 6.08
N PHE A 672 22.48 28.82 5.83
CA PHE A 672 22.55 28.24 4.49
C PHE A 672 22.01 26.81 4.50
N MET A 673 21.69 26.28 3.32
CA MET A 673 21.41 24.85 3.14
C MET A 673 22.57 24.21 2.39
N ASP A 674 23.17 23.19 2.99
CA ASP A 674 24.24 22.37 2.40
C ASP A 674 23.63 21.45 1.33
N ILE A 675 24.34 21.28 0.20
CA ILE A 675 23.91 20.44 -0.91
C ILE A 675 25.06 19.66 -1.54
N VAL A 676 24.89 18.35 -1.62
CA VAL A 676 25.78 17.44 -2.34
C VAL A 676 25.03 16.87 -3.55
N ARG A 677 25.68 16.78 -4.72
CA ARG A 677 25.07 16.23 -5.93
C ARG A 677 26.00 15.28 -6.67
N TYR A 678 25.45 14.13 -7.06
CA TYR A 678 26.06 13.19 -7.99
C TYR A 678 25.44 13.31 -9.39
N LYS A 679 26.29 13.26 -10.43
CA LYS A 679 25.90 13.27 -11.84
C LYS A 679 26.42 12.02 -12.55
N SER A 680 25.51 11.19 -13.05
CA SER A 680 25.84 9.85 -13.58
C SER A 680 26.73 9.84 -14.82
N GLY A 681 26.70 10.88 -15.66
CA GLY A 681 27.38 10.88 -16.96
C GLY A 681 28.89 10.68 -16.85
N LYS A 682 29.55 11.64 -16.22
CA LYS A 682 30.99 11.59 -15.93
C LYS A 682 31.31 11.14 -14.50
N GLN A 683 30.29 10.66 -13.78
CA GLN A 683 30.38 10.33 -12.36
C GLN A 683 30.91 11.50 -11.52
N GLU A 684 30.44 12.70 -11.85
CA GLU A 684 30.89 13.95 -11.24
C GLU A 684 30.17 14.17 -9.92
N ILE A 685 30.94 14.57 -8.91
CA ILE A 685 30.45 14.89 -7.58
C ILE A 685 30.64 16.39 -7.38
N GLU A 686 29.57 17.06 -7.00
CA GLU A 686 29.54 18.47 -6.71
C GLU A 686 29.11 18.65 -5.25
N ASP A 687 29.67 19.63 -4.58
CA ASP A 687 29.36 19.98 -3.19
C ASP A 687 29.35 21.50 -3.03
N GLY A 688 28.51 21.99 -2.14
CA GLY A 688 28.34 23.41 -1.88
C GLY A 688 27.08 23.73 -1.08
N HIS A 689 26.52 24.91 -1.31
CA HIS A 689 25.45 25.45 -0.47
C HIS A 689 24.49 26.35 -1.23
N ILE A 690 23.39 26.67 -0.55
CA ILE A 690 22.37 27.61 -0.99
C ILE A 690 22.20 28.69 0.07
N LEU A 691 22.57 29.91 -0.28
CA LEU A 691 22.22 31.14 0.45
C LEU A 691 21.60 32.14 -0.54
N GLU A 692 22.44 32.92 -1.24
CA GLU A 692 22.01 33.93 -2.21
C GLU A 692 21.76 33.35 -3.61
N GLN A 693 22.41 32.23 -3.89
CA GLN A 693 22.26 31.38 -5.06
C GLN A 693 22.77 29.97 -4.73
N ARG A 694 22.55 29.01 -5.62
CA ARG A 694 23.10 27.65 -5.49
C ARG A 694 24.54 27.64 -6.01
N GLN A 695 25.48 27.50 -5.08
CA GLN A 695 26.90 27.29 -5.34
C GLN A 695 27.19 25.78 -5.31
N MET A 696 27.80 25.23 -6.36
CA MET A 696 28.12 23.80 -6.48
C MET A 696 29.63 23.52 -6.58
N ASN A 697 30.44 24.55 -6.31
CA ASN A 697 31.89 24.51 -6.36
C ASN A 697 32.42 24.85 -4.96
N GLY A 698 32.55 23.86 -4.09
CA GLY A 698 32.99 24.06 -2.71
C GLY A 698 32.80 22.80 -1.86
N GLY A 699 32.77 23.00 -0.55
CA GLY A 699 32.52 21.95 0.44
C GLY A 699 33.63 20.92 0.60
N GLN A 700 33.40 19.98 1.52
CA GLN A 700 34.30 18.88 1.85
C GLN A 700 34.26 17.72 0.85
N GLY A 701 33.24 17.68 0.01
CA GLY A 701 32.93 16.61 -0.90
C GLY A 701 32.24 15.42 -0.24
N ALA A 702 31.94 14.44 -1.07
CA ALA A 702 31.49 13.12 -0.65
C ALA A 702 32.09 12.08 -1.58
N GLU A 703 32.10 10.83 -1.15
CA GLU A 703 32.34 9.70 -2.03
C GLU A 703 30.99 9.14 -2.47
N PHE A 704 30.85 8.85 -3.77
CA PHE A 704 29.69 8.15 -4.30
C PHE A 704 30.11 6.86 -4.99
N ALA A 705 29.38 5.79 -4.72
CA ALA A 705 29.37 4.60 -5.56
C ALA A 705 27.98 4.50 -6.19
N ALA A 706 27.91 4.48 -7.52
CA ALA A 706 26.66 4.41 -8.25
C ALA A 706 26.69 3.23 -9.21
N GLU A 707 25.64 2.44 -9.20
CA GLU A 707 25.46 1.31 -10.12
C GLU A 707 24.03 1.29 -10.64
N LEU A 708 23.89 0.92 -11.92
CA LEU A 708 22.61 0.57 -12.52
C LEU A 708 22.62 -0.94 -12.74
N ASN A 709 21.94 -1.68 -11.88
CA ASN A 709 21.85 -3.12 -11.97
C ASN A 709 20.40 -3.51 -12.26
N ASN A 710 20.19 -4.23 -13.37
CA ASN A 710 18.89 -4.75 -13.79
C ASN A 710 17.76 -3.72 -13.73
N GLY A 711 18.03 -2.51 -14.23
CA GLY A 711 17.03 -1.42 -14.28
C GLY A 711 16.76 -0.75 -12.93
N THR A 712 17.55 -1.01 -11.90
CA THR A 712 17.48 -0.31 -10.60
C THR A 712 18.78 0.44 -10.35
N TRP A 713 18.66 1.74 -10.07
CA TRP A 713 19.77 2.55 -9.58
C TRP A 713 20.02 2.24 -8.12
N SER A 714 21.28 2.10 -7.74
CA SER A 714 21.76 2.03 -6.36
C SER A 714 22.91 3.01 -6.20
N LEU A 715 22.74 4.01 -5.33
CA LEU A 715 23.75 5.02 -5.05
C LEU A 715 24.07 5.00 -3.56
N ILE A 716 25.32 4.77 -3.22
CA ILE A 716 25.85 4.90 -1.86
C ILE A 716 26.60 6.22 -1.79
N MET A 717 26.18 7.10 -0.91
CA MET A 717 26.90 8.30 -0.52
C MET A 717 27.62 8.04 0.80
N LYS A 718 28.90 8.39 0.86
CA LYS A 718 29.69 8.47 2.10
C LYS A 718 30.16 9.91 2.26
N ARG A 719 29.73 10.57 3.33
CA ARG A 719 30.05 11.97 3.63
C ARG A 719 30.59 12.06 5.06
N LYS A 720 31.67 12.79 5.27
CA LYS A 720 32.22 13.00 6.62
C LYS A 720 31.25 13.82 7.47
N LEU A 721 31.09 13.46 8.73
CA LEU A 721 30.17 14.13 9.65
C LEU A 721 30.62 15.55 9.97
N LYS A 722 31.92 15.74 10.22
CA LYS A 722 32.52 17.04 10.55
C LYS A 722 33.16 17.67 9.33
N SER A 723 32.81 18.92 9.06
CA SER A 723 33.44 19.77 8.05
C SER A 723 33.89 21.10 8.65
N ASP A 724 35.08 21.54 8.25
CA ASP A 724 35.60 22.88 8.50
C ASP A 724 35.46 23.79 7.27
N ASN A 725 34.87 23.30 6.18
CA ASN A 725 34.73 24.06 4.94
C ASN A 725 33.50 24.99 5.00
N PRO A 726 33.63 26.25 4.55
CA PRO A 726 32.48 27.16 4.46
C PRO A 726 31.38 26.62 3.56
N GLY A 727 30.14 26.69 4.03
CA GLY A 727 28.96 26.18 3.31
C GLY A 727 28.58 24.73 3.63
N ASP A 728 29.36 24.05 4.46
CA ASP A 728 29.03 22.70 4.92
C ASP A 728 28.43 22.70 6.32
N ILE A 729 27.47 21.82 6.55
CA ILE A 729 26.95 21.57 7.89
C ILE A 729 27.71 20.42 8.53
N SER A 730 28.30 20.69 9.69
CA SER A 730 28.77 19.64 10.58
C SER A 730 27.57 18.93 11.24
N LEU A 731 27.51 17.62 11.06
CA LEU A 731 26.47 16.73 11.57
C LEU A 731 26.95 16.10 12.88
N GLU A 732 26.49 16.65 14.00
CA GLU A 732 26.71 16.12 15.34
C GLU A 732 25.65 15.06 15.65
N THR A 733 26.08 13.92 16.20
CA THR A 733 25.19 12.76 16.39
C THR A 733 24.13 12.97 17.48
N ASP A 734 24.26 14.00 18.32
CA ASP A 734 23.27 14.37 19.34
C ASP A 734 22.25 15.40 18.84
N LYS A 735 22.31 15.79 17.56
CA LYS A 735 21.40 16.76 16.94
C LYS A 735 20.54 16.14 15.85
N VAL A 736 19.43 16.83 15.55
CA VAL A 736 18.51 16.48 14.46
C VAL A 736 18.60 17.55 13.38
N TYR A 737 18.65 17.10 12.13
CA TYR A 737 18.84 17.94 10.95
C TYR A 737 17.66 17.83 10.00
N ASN A 738 17.42 18.87 9.20
CA ASN A 738 16.48 18.81 8.10
C ASN A 738 17.16 18.11 6.92
N PHE A 739 16.45 17.16 6.33
CA PHE A 739 16.93 16.31 5.26
C PHE A 739 15.90 16.28 4.13
N GLY A 740 16.40 16.42 2.90
CA GLY A 740 15.61 16.21 1.71
C GLY A 740 16.51 15.94 0.51
N PHE A 741 15.94 15.34 -0.52
CA PHE A 741 16.70 14.99 -1.70
C PHE A 741 15.84 15.03 -2.95
N ALA A 742 16.50 15.13 -4.09
CA ALA A 742 15.89 15.21 -5.40
C ALA A 742 16.63 14.34 -6.40
N ILE A 743 15.86 13.75 -7.31
CA ILE A 743 16.38 12.97 -8.43
C ILE A 743 15.95 13.65 -9.72
N HIS A 744 16.93 14.13 -10.48
CA HIS A 744 16.73 14.43 -11.89
C HIS A 744 16.83 13.10 -12.64
N ASP A 745 15.70 12.43 -12.80
CA ASP A 745 15.60 11.21 -13.58
C ASP A 745 15.38 11.50 -15.05
N ASP A 746 15.69 10.54 -15.91
CA ASP A 746 15.38 10.58 -17.34
C ASP A 746 15.95 11.82 -18.06
N PHE A 747 17.26 12.02 -17.92
CA PHE A 747 17.98 13.14 -18.56
C PHE A 747 17.38 14.52 -18.23
N SER A 748 16.63 14.63 -17.13
CA SER A 748 15.95 15.87 -16.79
C SER A 748 16.90 16.90 -16.20
N ALA A 749 16.51 18.16 -16.31
CA ALA A 749 17.25 19.28 -15.75
C ALA A 749 16.29 20.30 -15.12
N ALA A 750 16.87 21.29 -14.45
CA ALA A 750 16.14 22.42 -13.87
C ALA A 750 14.95 21.98 -12.99
N ARG A 751 13.76 22.54 -13.20
CA ARG A 751 12.56 22.24 -12.40
C ARG A 751 11.95 20.85 -12.64
N PHE A 752 12.42 20.11 -13.65
CA PHE A 752 11.77 18.88 -14.11
C PHE A 752 12.17 17.60 -13.35
N HIS A 753 12.63 17.75 -12.10
CA HIS A 753 13.05 16.67 -11.22
C HIS A 753 11.91 16.10 -10.39
N HIS A 754 12.19 15.00 -9.70
CA HIS A 754 11.38 14.51 -8.60
C HIS A 754 12.05 14.92 -7.28
N VAL A 755 11.25 15.27 -6.28
CA VAL A 755 11.74 15.79 -4.99
C VAL A 755 11.00 15.15 -3.83
N SER A 756 11.72 14.88 -2.73
CA SER A 756 11.17 14.37 -1.48
C SER A 756 10.49 15.48 -0.68
N LEU A 757 9.50 15.16 0.15
CA LEU A 757 9.08 16.06 1.24
C LEU A 757 10.25 16.36 2.21
N GLY A 758 10.06 17.33 3.12
CA GLY A 758 11.04 17.64 4.16
C GLY A 758 11.00 16.63 5.31
N TYR A 759 12.08 15.88 5.50
CA TYR A 759 12.25 14.89 6.57
C TYR A 759 13.26 15.39 7.62
N LYS A 760 13.28 14.74 8.77
CA LYS A 760 14.27 14.92 9.82
C LYS A 760 15.24 13.75 9.80
N LEU A 761 16.53 14.07 9.83
CA LEU A 761 17.65 13.14 9.98
C LEU A 761 18.18 13.19 11.41
N GLY A 762 18.23 12.06 12.08
CA GLY A 762 18.88 11.87 13.38
C GLY A 762 19.90 10.75 13.33
N PHE A 763 20.61 10.58 14.45
CA PHE A 763 21.63 9.55 14.64
C PHE A 763 21.30 8.79 15.92
N ASP A 764 21.11 7.48 15.81
CA ASP A 764 20.68 6.61 16.93
C ASP A 764 19.49 7.18 17.73
N ASN A 765 18.60 7.92 17.07
CA ASN A 765 17.52 8.66 17.72
C ASN A 765 16.16 8.02 17.40
N ASP A 766 15.51 7.46 18.41
CA ASP A 766 14.22 6.76 18.34
C ASP A 766 13.00 7.69 18.53
N ASP A 767 13.20 9.01 18.58
CA ASP A 767 12.13 9.99 18.62
C ASP A 767 11.22 9.86 17.40
N LYS A 768 9.90 9.80 17.64
CA LYS A 768 8.87 9.69 16.59
C LYS A 768 8.88 10.84 15.56
N GLY A 769 9.60 11.93 15.84
CA GLY A 769 9.78 13.07 14.95
C GLY A 769 10.97 12.95 13.98
N VAL A 770 11.77 11.89 14.10
CA VAL A 770 12.93 11.60 13.24
C VAL A 770 12.54 10.52 12.24
N GLU A 771 12.39 10.87 10.96
CA GLU A 771 11.95 9.92 9.95
C GLU A 771 13.09 9.16 9.27
N ILE A 772 14.28 9.76 9.19
CA ILE A 772 15.49 9.11 8.71
C ILE A 772 16.43 9.00 9.90
N ASN A 773 16.70 7.78 10.36
CA ASN A 773 17.59 7.56 11.48
C ASN A 773 18.83 6.82 11.00
N ALA A 774 19.98 7.48 11.03
CA ALA A 774 21.25 6.84 10.77
C ALA A 774 21.63 6.03 12.01
N ILE A 775 21.71 4.70 11.88
CA ILE A 775 22.03 3.79 12.98
C ILE A 775 23.54 3.54 13.02
N ALA A 776 24.15 3.56 14.20
CA ALA A 776 25.55 3.23 14.41
C ALA A 776 25.88 1.78 13.97
N GLN A 777 27.06 1.59 13.38
CA GLN A 777 27.60 0.28 13.01
C GLN A 777 28.86 -0.09 13.77
#